data_AF-W0SG41-F1
#
_entry.id   AF-W0SG41-F1
#
_cell.length_a   1.000
_cell.length_b   1.000
_cell.length_c   1.000
_cell.angle_alpha   90.00
_cell.angle_beta   90.00
_cell.angle_gamma   90.00
#
_symmetry.space_group_name_H-M   'P 1'
#
loop_
_entity.id
_entity.type
_entity.pdbx_description
1 polymer ?
#
loop_
_entity_poly.entity_id
_entity_poly.type
_entity_poly.pdbx_seq_one_letter_code
_entity_poly.pdbx_strand_id
1 'polypeptide(L)'
;MATIGGAVGAVPLGTITITQSGGTSFNGTVAAASLTQSAGTGTTTLNGSVSTSGVSGVSLTGTNLVVNAGITTTGGGGVMFNESGTIGTAAAGDIAASGAVSITAGGGLTTAGDVGGTTVSLSGVGIANTGIISGTTGVTVSAGTGALNNAGGTITNGGGVSTAPIVLKGDSMTLVGGTVTGGSGQVTLTSGTVGRAIRIGAAAVGGELELLQATLNVPTTTGGLVIGDPAHTGDITVAGTITTLTGASGGFTINNGYDLGGGPTSGRIVDNGSGLINVADHVKFRAYGNIGDSVNPIHVGANALSLMSSSELSSASTYINKTGALVVSGINGGGGQVFLTASGAITQTGDIVNVGTLKATTTVGGITLQNLGNTVTNLYLTAPGALAYKQTAGYTVVEASGNGMDFASGGNLNLAAVIAGGPLNIDAGSGDVSLSTTGAISISGPGKVLGRNLNFNFANSVTFSGGSTAGQSNDLTIKAGGNLTLNAASLTISGGTTAAGAGQNLKNDVVIEAGGLLSITTTGNFTMGGGTATSNASTAQAQANAFLTAGELKLKVGGNFRVNGGTANLTGGGEANASAIVLVKSGKTVDVTGDFILTGGKITGAGTKATAMAVFDPELPLEIKTGGNVAVVAGSTPSSSPTLLATASILNAGPIKFTIGGSGTFTHPDGAIAAVLGSGIDGGLIIAGGKGSGIYDVFDNPVTTNDYPISYKFTNGGALTLITDMTGYADALVKSRAPMGIDESLLGYINFSINTETITKSRRGAADQGNFKRRTAGQCS
;
A
#
# COMPACT_ATOMS: atom_id res chain seq x y z
N MET A 1 -31.20 3.98 -68.96
CA MET A 1 -29.91 4.68 -68.80
C MET A 1 -30.07 6.09 -69.33
N ALA A 2 -29.78 7.11 -68.53
CA ALA A 2 -29.82 8.52 -68.92
C ALA A 2 -28.39 9.00 -69.21
N THR A 3 -28.16 9.67 -70.34
CA THR A 3 -26.85 10.25 -70.68
C THR A 3 -27.04 11.74 -70.95
N ILE A 4 -26.24 12.57 -70.27
CA ILE A 4 -26.25 14.02 -70.41
C ILE A 4 -24.90 14.43 -70.99
N GLY A 5 -24.90 14.74 -72.29
CA GLY A 5 -23.68 14.94 -73.08
C GLY A 5 -22.99 16.30 -72.87
N GLY A 6 -23.77 17.37 -72.65
CA GLY A 6 -23.27 18.73 -72.51
C GLY A 6 -23.13 19.19 -71.05
N ALA A 7 -22.61 20.40 -70.86
CA ALA A 7 -22.56 21.04 -69.55
C ALA A 7 -23.98 21.26 -68.99
N VAL A 8 -24.20 20.88 -67.73
CA VAL A 8 -25.41 21.11 -66.97
C VAL A 8 -25.18 22.30 -66.05
N GLY A 9 -25.91 23.40 -66.27
CA GLY A 9 -25.76 24.61 -65.47
C GLY A 9 -24.58 25.50 -65.88
N ALA A 10 -24.47 25.85 -67.17
CA ALA A 10 -23.54 26.91 -67.61
C ALA A 10 -23.74 28.23 -66.82
N VAL A 11 -24.97 28.48 -66.39
CA VAL A 11 -25.30 29.30 -65.21
C VAL A 11 -25.73 28.33 -64.11
N PRO A 12 -25.21 28.44 -62.87
CA PRO A 12 -25.51 27.47 -61.82
C PRO A 12 -27.02 27.29 -61.62
N LEU A 13 -27.47 26.03 -61.70
CA LEU A 13 -28.86 25.69 -61.47
C LEU A 13 -29.21 25.74 -59.98
N GLY A 14 -30.51 25.63 -59.66
CA GLY A 14 -30.96 25.28 -58.31
C GLY A 14 -30.63 23.82 -57.96
N THR A 15 -31.52 23.15 -57.24
CA THR A 15 -31.36 21.72 -56.94
C THR A 15 -31.57 20.86 -58.18
N ILE A 16 -30.66 19.92 -58.43
CA ILE A 16 -30.82 18.85 -59.41
C ILE A 16 -31.22 17.57 -58.66
N THR A 17 -32.36 16.98 -59.00
CA THR A 17 -32.86 15.74 -58.37
C THR A 17 -33.05 14.63 -59.40
N ILE A 18 -32.47 13.47 -59.12
CA ILE A 18 -32.69 12.20 -59.83
C ILE A 18 -33.42 11.26 -58.88
N THR A 19 -34.71 11.04 -59.10
CA THR A 19 -35.51 10.21 -58.19
C THR A 19 -35.16 8.73 -58.28
N GLN A 20 -34.99 8.21 -59.50
CA GLN A 20 -34.58 6.83 -59.78
C GLN A 20 -33.91 6.81 -61.16
N SER A 21 -32.86 6.01 -61.34
CA SER A 21 -32.27 5.75 -62.65
C SER A 21 -31.76 4.32 -62.78
N GLY A 22 -31.85 3.74 -63.99
CA GLY A 22 -31.16 2.49 -64.32
C GLY A 22 -29.67 2.67 -64.68
N GLY A 23 -29.14 3.88 -64.47
CA GLY A 23 -27.78 4.31 -64.77
C GLY A 23 -27.79 5.72 -65.37
N THR A 24 -26.92 6.60 -64.87
CA THR A 24 -26.87 8.03 -65.24
C THR A 24 -25.44 8.42 -65.59
N SER A 25 -25.19 9.02 -66.75
CA SER A 25 -23.86 9.52 -67.11
C SER A 25 -23.89 11.02 -67.35
N PHE A 26 -23.11 11.77 -66.57
CA PHE A 26 -22.85 13.19 -66.79
C PHE A 26 -21.51 13.34 -67.51
N ASN A 27 -21.56 13.64 -68.82
CA ASN A 27 -20.37 13.75 -69.66
C ASN A 27 -19.80 15.17 -69.75
N GLY A 28 -20.59 16.19 -69.41
CA GLY A 28 -20.14 17.57 -69.25
C GLY A 28 -20.11 18.01 -67.79
N THR A 29 -19.59 19.21 -67.54
CA THR A 29 -19.54 19.82 -66.20
C THR A 29 -20.95 20.00 -65.61
N VAL A 30 -21.11 19.82 -64.30
CA VAL A 30 -22.35 20.08 -63.57
C VAL A 30 -22.13 21.23 -62.59
N ALA A 31 -22.90 22.31 -62.69
CA ALA A 31 -22.91 23.38 -61.69
C ALA A 31 -24.33 23.67 -61.20
N ALA A 32 -24.55 23.56 -59.89
CA ALA A 32 -25.87 23.61 -59.27
C ALA A 32 -25.84 24.08 -57.82
N ALA A 33 -26.99 24.31 -57.20
CA ALA A 33 -27.07 24.47 -55.75
C ALA A 33 -26.82 23.12 -55.04
N SER A 34 -27.34 22.03 -55.60
CA SER A 34 -27.09 20.66 -55.11
C SER A 34 -27.37 19.62 -56.20
N LEU A 35 -26.78 18.43 -56.03
CA LEU A 35 -27.04 17.25 -56.87
C LEU A 35 -27.47 16.10 -55.98
N THR A 36 -28.73 15.68 -56.10
CA THR A 36 -29.31 14.60 -55.30
C THR A 36 -29.80 13.47 -56.19
N GLN A 37 -29.34 12.24 -55.95
CA GLN A 37 -29.94 11.02 -56.50
C GLN A 37 -30.49 10.17 -55.35
N SER A 38 -31.80 9.92 -55.36
CA SER A 38 -32.47 9.21 -54.27
C SER A 38 -32.41 7.69 -54.41
N ALA A 39 -32.28 7.16 -55.62
CA ALA A 39 -32.13 5.73 -55.89
C ALA A 39 -31.54 5.46 -57.29
N GLY A 40 -30.94 4.28 -57.47
CA GLY A 40 -30.44 3.82 -58.77
C GLY A 40 -30.13 2.33 -58.78
N THR A 41 -30.41 1.65 -59.89
CA THR A 41 -30.15 0.20 -60.06
C THR A 41 -28.96 -0.11 -60.96
N GLY A 42 -28.39 0.91 -61.61
CA GLY A 42 -27.20 0.78 -62.46
C GLY A 42 -26.08 1.70 -61.99
N THR A 43 -25.12 1.96 -62.89
CA THR A 43 -23.98 2.82 -62.59
C THR A 43 -24.31 4.30 -62.84
N THR A 44 -24.08 5.14 -61.84
CA THR A 44 -23.96 6.59 -62.02
C THR A 44 -22.50 6.93 -62.33
N THR A 45 -22.24 7.69 -63.39
CA THR A 45 -20.90 8.09 -63.85
C THR A 45 -20.81 9.60 -63.95
N LEU A 46 -19.81 10.18 -63.28
CA LEU A 46 -19.48 11.61 -63.33
C LEU A 46 -18.18 11.78 -64.13
N ASN A 47 -18.31 11.99 -65.45
CA ASN A 47 -17.18 12.22 -66.35
C ASN A 47 -16.77 13.69 -66.43
N GLY A 48 -17.69 14.62 -66.15
CA GLY A 48 -17.41 16.04 -65.99
C GLY A 48 -17.39 16.47 -64.52
N SER A 49 -16.69 17.57 -64.23
CA SER A 49 -16.58 18.09 -62.86
C SER A 49 -17.94 18.52 -62.30
N VAL A 50 -18.19 18.27 -61.02
CA VAL A 50 -19.40 18.70 -60.30
C VAL A 50 -19.06 19.81 -59.32
N SER A 51 -19.74 20.95 -59.40
CA SER A 51 -19.60 22.06 -58.46
C SER A 51 -20.95 22.41 -57.84
N THR A 52 -21.06 22.36 -56.51
CA THR A 52 -22.27 22.76 -55.79
C THR A 52 -22.04 23.87 -54.78
N SER A 53 -22.99 24.80 -54.65
CA SER A 53 -22.87 25.96 -53.75
C SER A 53 -23.81 25.97 -52.54
N GLY A 54 -24.84 25.12 -52.54
CA GLY A 54 -25.80 25.01 -51.45
C GLY A 54 -25.36 24.03 -50.36
N VAL A 55 -25.92 24.20 -49.16
CA VAL A 55 -25.66 23.38 -47.97
C VAL A 55 -26.00 21.89 -48.13
N SER A 56 -26.85 21.53 -49.11
CA SER A 56 -27.15 20.12 -49.42
C SER A 56 -26.03 19.42 -50.17
N GLY A 57 -25.12 20.16 -50.81
CA GLY A 57 -23.97 19.60 -51.52
C GLY A 57 -24.34 18.53 -52.56
N VAL A 58 -23.65 17.40 -52.50
CA VAL A 58 -23.88 16.23 -53.37
C VAL A 58 -24.33 15.04 -52.54
N SER A 59 -25.42 14.40 -52.94
CA SER A 59 -25.96 13.21 -52.27
C SER A 59 -26.39 12.17 -53.31
N LEU A 60 -25.70 11.05 -53.42
CA LEU A 60 -26.00 10.00 -54.40
C LEU A 60 -26.29 8.69 -53.70
N THR A 61 -27.46 8.11 -54.00
CA THR A 61 -27.85 6.77 -53.57
C THR A 61 -28.15 5.91 -54.79
N GLY A 62 -27.61 4.68 -54.81
CA GLY A 62 -27.70 3.82 -55.98
C GLY A 62 -27.06 2.45 -55.80
N THR A 63 -26.59 1.88 -56.92
CA THR A 63 -25.89 0.58 -56.94
C THR A 63 -24.40 0.77 -57.15
N ASN A 64 -23.97 1.44 -58.24
CA ASN A 64 -22.55 1.66 -58.50
C ASN A 64 -22.31 3.15 -58.82
N LEU A 65 -21.15 3.66 -58.44
CA LEU A 65 -20.72 5.03 -58.74
C LEU A 65 -19.29 5.05 -59.28
N VAL A 66 -19.09 5.82 -60.35
CA VAL A 66 -17.77 6.12 -60.92
C VAL A 66 -17.60 7.63 -60.99
N VAL A 67 -16.55 8.16 -60.34
CA VAL A 67 -16.18 9.58 -60.33
C VAL A 67 -14.89 9.73 -61.11
N ASN A 68 -14.98 10.20 -62.36
CA ASN A 68 -13.83 10.37 -63.24
C ASN A 68 -13.27 11.81 -63.23
N ALA A 69 -14.06 12.78 -62.74
CA ALA A 69 -13.68 14.18 -62.62
C ALA A 69 -14.14 14.75 -61.26
N GLY A 70 -13.47 15.81 -60.82
CA GLY A 70 -13.60 16.30 -59.45
C GLY A 70 -14.98 16.82 -59.05
N ILE A 71 -15.28 16.71 -57.76
CA ILE A 71 -16.47 17.20 -57.08
C ILE A 71 -16.04 18.26 -56.07
N THR A 72 -16.52 19.49 -56.23
CA THR A 72 -16.27 20.60 -55.31
C THR A 72 -17.56 21.07 -54.69
N THR A 73 -17.64 21.11 -53.36
CA THR A 73 -18.80 21.68 -52.66
C THR A 73 -18.39 22.88 -51.83
N THR A 74 -19.15 23.96 -51.93
CA THR A 74 -18.96 25.21 -51.18
C THR A 74 -20.19 25.47 -50.30
N GLY A 75 -20.16 26.56 -49.51
CA GLY A 75 -21.32 26.94 -48.68
C GLY A 75 -21.61 25.98 -47.52
N GLY A 76 -20.65 25.14 -47.12
CA GLY A 76 -20.81 24.11 -46.08
C GLY A 76 -21.46 22.83 -46.58
N GLY A 77 -21.70 22.68 -47.89
CA GLY A 77 -22.27 21.46 -48.47
C GLY A 77 -21.36 20.25 -48.29
N GLY A 78 -21.93 19.10 -47.92
CA GLY A 78 -21.20 17.83 -47.82
C GLY A 78 -21.23 16.99 -49.10
N VAL A 79 -20.58 15.84 -49.06
CA VAL A 79 -20.68 14.80 -50.09
C VAL A 79 -21.12 13.50 -49.42
N MET A 80 -22.26 12.95 -49.84
CA MET A 80 -22.77 11.67 -49.36
C MET A 80 -22.93 10.70 -50.52
N PHE A 81 -22.24 9.57 -50.48
CA PHE A 81 -22.48 8.44 -51.38
C PHE A 81 -22.97 7.25 -50.58
N ASN A 82 -24.05 6.63 -51.04
CA ASN A 82 -24.64 5.44 -50.44
C ASN A 82 -25.00 4.45 -51.53
N GLU A 83 -24.01 3.69 -51.97
CA GLU A 83 -24.11 2.77 -53.09
C GLU A 83 -24.08 1.33 -52.56
N SER A 84 -25.01 0.49 -52.99
CA SER A 84 -25.07 -0.91 -52.54
C SER A 84 -24.00 -1.82 -53.14
N GLY A 85 -23.35 -1.39 -54.23
CA GLY A 85 -22.28 -2.07 -54.94
C GLY A 85 -20.96 -1.30 -54.83
N THR A 86 -20.30 -1.05 -55.95
CA THR A 86 -18.93 -0.49 -55.96
C THR A 86 -18.91 1.02 -56.14
N ILE A 87 -17.94 1.67 -55.50
CA ILE A 87 -17.60 3.07 -55.74
C ILE A 87 -16.15 3.16 -56.22
N GLY A 88 -15.91 3.92 -57.28
CA GLY A 88 -14.55 4.21 -57.72
C GLY A 88 -14.35 5.68 -58.06
N THR A 89 -13.29 6.28 -57.52
CA THR A 89 -12.79 7.58 -57.98
C THR A 89 -11.51 7.36 -58.79
N ALA A 90 -11.46 7.94 -59.98
CA ALA A 90 -10.24 7.99 -60.79
C ALA A 90 -9.25 9.01 -60.18
N ALA A 91 -8.01 9.02 -60.65
CA ALA A 91 -6.98 9.96 -60.18
C ALA A 91 -7.35 11.44 -60.36
N ALA A 92 -8.23 11.78 -61.31
CA ALA A 92 -8.76 13.14 -61.48
C ALA A 92 -10.12 13.35 -60.79
N GLY A 93 -10.65 12.32 -60.13
CA GLY A 93 -11.93 12.29 -59.45
C GLY A 93 -11.87 12.79 -58.01
N ASP A 94 -11.18 13.91 -57.78
CA ASP A 94 -10.99 14.47 -56.45
C ASP A 94 -12.32 14.94 -55.84
N ILE A 95 -12.49 14.77 -54.54
CA ILE A 95 -13.64 15.23 -53.77
C ILE A 95 -13.14 16.29 -52.81
N ALA A 96 -13.49 17.54 -53.03
CA ALA A 96 -13.14 18.67 -52.18
C ALA A 96 -14.42 19.29 -51.58
N ALA A 97 -14.79 18.83 -50.39
CA ALA A 97 -16.00 19.28 -49.72
C ALA A 97 -15.72 20.31 -48.61
N SER A 98 -16.50 21.39 -48.58
CA SER A 98 -16.51 22.32 -47.43
C SER A 98 -17.26 21.76 -46.20
N GLY A 99 -18.10 20.75 -46.39
CA GLY A 99 -18.78 19.98 -45.35
C GLY A 99 -18.20 18.59 -45.14
N ALA A 100 -18.95 17.71 -44.47
CA ALA A 100 -18.56 16.33 -44.21
C ALA A 100 -18.64 15.47 -45.49
N VAL A 101 -17.77 14.47 -45.58
CA VAL A 101 -17.78 13.45 -46.63
C VAL A 101 -18.14 12.10 -46.00
N SER A 102 -19.19 11.46 -46.49
CA SER A 102 -19.62 10.13 -46.09
C SER A 102 -19.81 9.25 -47.32
N ILE A 103 -19.00 8.21 -47.47
CA ILE A 103 -19.01 7.31 -48.62
C ILE A 103 -19.22 5.90 -48.11
N THR A 104 -20.32 5.28 -48.52
CA THR A 104 -20.65 3.89 -48.22
C THR A 104 -20.79 3.13 -49.52
N ALA A 105 -19.95 2.12 -49.71
CA ALA A 105 -20.06 1.11 -50.74
C ALA A 105 -20.47 -0.22 -50.07
N GLY A 106 -21.50 -0.89 -50.58
CA GLY A 106 -21.83 -2.26 -50.14
C GLY A 106 -20.85 -3.31 -50.68
N GLY A 107 -20.09 -2.95 -51.74
CA GLY A 107 -18.96 -3.70 -52.28
C GLY A 107 -17.63 -2.98 -52.08
N GLY A 108 -16.70 -3.17 -53.02
CA GLY A 108 -15.38 -2.53 -52.96
C GLY A 108 -15.42 -1.02 -53.23
N LEU A 109 -14.55 -0.29 -52.54
CA LEU A 109 -14.35 1.14 -52.73
C LEU A 109 -12.89 1.42 -53.16
N THR A 110 -12.72 2.18 -54.23
CA THR A 110 -11.40 2.61 -54.72
C THR A 110 -11.32 4.14 -54.71
N THR A 111 -10.28 4.68 -54.08
CA THR A 111 -10.01 6.12 -54.00
C THR A 111 -8.67 6.42 -54.64
N ALA A 112 -8.66 6.65 -55.95
CA ALA A 112 -7.45 7.08 -56.64
C ALA A 112 -7.28 8.60 -56.66
N GLY A 113 -8.38 9.34 -56.68
CA GLY A 113 -8.41 10.78 -56.44
C GLY A 113 -8.47 11.10 -54.95
N ASP A 114 -8.21 12.36 -54.62
CA ASP A 114 -8.21 12.84 -53.25
C ASP A 114 -9.64 12.92 -52.68
N VAL A 115 -9.79 12.72 -51.38
CA VAL A 115 -11.07 12.83 -50.65
C VAL A 115 -10.87 13.73 -49.45
N GLY A 116 -11.30 14.97 -49.55
CA GLY A 116 -11.19 16.03 -48.56
C GLY A 116 -12.54 16.51 -48.04
N GLY A 117 -12.65 16.67 -46.72
CA GLY A 117 -13.82 17.25 -46.05
C GLY A 117 -13.52 17.69 -44.62
N THR A 118 -14.54 18.10 -43.88
CA THR A 118 -14.40 18.35 -42.43
C THR A 118 -14.21 17.04 -41.67
N THR A 119 -15.22 16.17 -41.69
CA THR A 119 -15.09 14.77 -41.29
C THR A 119 -15.15 13.91 -42.54
N VAL A 120 -14.27 12.90 -42.64
CA VAL A 120 -14.30 11.93 -43.74
C VAL A 120 -14.58 10.53 -43.19
N SER A 121 -15.67 9.92 -43.66
CA SER A 121 -16.04 8.54 -43.31
C SER A 121 -16.20 7.72 -44.60
N LEU A 122 -15.38 6.69 -44.74
CA LEU A 122 -15.40 5.76 -45.87
C LEU A 122 -15.72 4.36 -45.35
N SER A 123 -16.70 3.68 -45.94
CA SER A 123 -17.07 2.30 -45.61
C SER A 123 -17.23 1.47 -46.88
N GLY A 124 -16.70 0.25 -46.87
CA GLY A 124 -16.72 -0.69 -48.00
C GLY A 124 -16.52 -2.14 -47.54
N VAL A 125 -16.64 -3.10 -48.46
CA VAL A 125 -16.15 -4.48 -48.31
C VAL A 125 -14.82 -4.59 -49.05
N GLY A 126 -13.79 -3.98 -48.46
CA GLY A 126 -12.51 -3.70 -49.10
C GLY A 126 -12.39 -2.24 -49.56
N ILE A 127 -11.27 -1.62 -49.24
CA ILE A 127 -10.93 -0.24 -49.63
C ILE A 127 -9.50 -0.24 -50.18
N ALA A 128 -9.32 0.29 -51.39
CA ALA A 128 -8.00 0.57 -51.95
C ALA A 128 -7.82 2.07 -52.16
N ASN A 129 -6.88 2.65 -51.42
CA ASN A 129 -6.52 4.06 -51.50
C ASN A 129 -5.15 4.24 -52.16
N THR A 130 -5.10 5.10 -53.18
CA THR A 130 -3.87 5.62 -53.78
C THR A 130 -3.83 7.14 -53.83
N GLY A 131 -4.91 7.83 -53.40
CA GLY A 131 -4.96 9.29 -53.24
C GLY A 131 -4.73 9.73 -51.80
N ILE A 132 -5.16 10.96 -51.50
CA ILE A 132 -5.13 11.56 -50.16
C ILE A 132 -6.54 11.54 -49.56
N ILE A 133 -6.72 10.87 -48.43
CA ILE A 133 -7.92 10.96 -47.59
C ILE A 133 -7.64 11.94 -46.46
N SER A 134 -8.37 13.06 -46.41
CA SER A 134 -8.12 14.15 -45.46
C SER A 134 -9.39 14.67 -44.78
N GLY A 135 -9.44 14.57 -43.44
CA GLY A 135 -10.53 15.10 -42.61
C GLY A 135 -10.02 15.88 -41.41
N THR A 136 -10.35 17.17 -41.30
CA THR A 136 -9.86 18.06 -40.23
C THR A 136 -10.46 17.79 -38.85
N THR A 137 -11.66 17.20 -38.77
CA THR A 137 -12.34 16.87 -37.51
C THR A 137 -12.42 15.36 -37.24
N GLY A 138 -11.94 14.53 -38.17
CA GLY A 138 -11.79 13.10 -37.99
C GLY A 138 -11.78 12.35 -39.31
N VAL A 139 -11.10 11.20 -39.33
CA VAL A 139 -11.09 10.28 -40.46
C VAL A 139 -11.45 8.88 -39.99
N THR A 140 -12.43 8.26 -40.63
CA THR A 140 -12.73 6.83 -40.44
C THR A 140 -12.71 6.14 -41.79
N VAL A 141 -11.90 5.08 -41.89
CA VAL A 141 -11.81 4.23 -43.09
C VAL A 141 -12.08 2.80 -42.68
N SER A 142 -13.24 2.28 -43.07
CA SER A 142 -13.71 0.95 -42.70
C SER A 142 -13.84 0.07 -43.94
N ALA A 143 -12.87 -0.82 -44.15
CA ALA A 143 -12.92 -1.83 -45.20
C ALA A 143 -13.87 -3.00 -44.87
N GLY A 144 -14.66 -2.90 -43.79
CA GLY A 144 -15.63 -3.93 -43.40
C GLY A 144 -14.94 -5.28 -43.24
N THR A 145 -15.56 -6.33 -43.81
CA THR A 145 -15.00 -7.69 -43.82
C THR A 145 -13.82 -7.87 -44.80
N GLY A 146 -13.43 -6.83 -45.53
CA GLY A 146 -12.40 -6.86 -46.57
C GLY A 146 -11.05 -6.27 -46.15
N ALA A 147 -10.17 -6.10 -47.14
CA ALA A 147 -8.83 -5.54 -46.96
C ALA A 147 -8.83 -4.01 -47.04
N LEU A 148 -8.14 -3.35 -46.11
CA LEU A 148 -7.76 -1.94 -46.23
C LEU A 148 -6.36 -1.87 -46.85
N ASN A 149 -6.26 -1.41 -48.10
CA ASN A 149 -5.00 -1.18 -48.78
C ASN A 149 -4.74 0.32 -48.93
N ASN A 150 -3.72 0.82 -48.24
CA ASN A 150 -3.23 2.19 -48.35
C ASN A 150 -1.76 2.22 -48.81
N ALA A 151 -1.26 1.17 -49.45
CA ALA A 151 0.17 1.03 -49.78
C ALA A 151 0.71 2.10 -50.74
N GLY A 152 -0.15 2.85 -51.43
CA GLY A 152 0.25 3.96 -52.31
C GLY A 152 -0.42 5.29 -51.96
N GLY A 153 -1.16 5.35 -50.85
CA GLY A 153 -2.01 6.49 -50.50
C GLY A 153 -1.57 7.21 -49.21
N THR A 154 -2.25 8.31 -48.93
CA THR A 154 -2.09 9.09 -47.69
C THR A 154 -3.42 9.16 -46.96
N ILE A 155 -3.39 8.93 -45.64
CA ILE A 155 -4.54 9.19 -44.75
C ILE A 155 -4.08 10.21 -43.71
N THR A 156 -4.78 11.35 -43.59
CA THR A 156 -4.37 12.44 -42.71
C THR A 156 -5.55 13.14 -42.05
N ASN A 157 -5.36 13.63 -40.83
CA ASN A 157 -6.35 14.45 -40.12
C ASN A 157 -6.10 15.97 -40.26
N GLY A 158 -5.35 16.37 -41.29
CA GLY A 158 -4.99 17.77 -41.54
C GLY A 158 -3.62 18.21 -41.02
N GLY A 159 -2.82 17.32 -40.40
CA GLY A 159 -1.40 17.57 -40.10
C GLY A 159 -1.03 17.81 -38.62
N GLY A 160 0.19 18.29 -38.39
CA GLY A 160 1.00 18.04 -37.18
C GLY A 160 0.45 18.44 -35.80
N VAL A 161 -0.57 19.30 -35.71
CA VAL A 161 -1.18 19.71 -34.42
C VAL A 161 -2.65 19.30 -34.27
N SER A 162 -3.25 18.70 -35.29
CA SER A 162 -4.66 18.28 -35.25
C SER A 162 -4.86 17.20 -34.18
N THR A 163 -5.88 17.35 -33.33
CA THR A 163 -6.25 16.35 -32.30
C THR A 163 -7.33 15.38 -32.79
N ALA A 164 -7.79 15.53 -34.03
CA ALA A 164 -8.85 14.71 -34.59
C ALA A 164 -8.41 13.25 -34.76
N PRO A 165 -9.25 12.25 -34.42
CA PRO A 165 -8.84 10.86 -34.50
C PRO A 165 -8.83 10.34 -35.94
N ILE A 166 -7.97 9.35 -36.20
CA ILE A 166 -7.99 8.49 -37.39
C ILE A 166 -8.34 7.08 -36.95
N VAL A 167 -9.38 6.47 -37.53
CA VAL A 167 -9.80 5.09 -37.24
C VAL A 167 -9.75 4.28 -38.52
N LEU A 168 -8.92 3.23 -38.53
CA LEU A 168 -8.76 2.31 -39.65
C LEU A 168 -9.30 0.93 -39.25
N LYS A 169 -10.24 0.40 -40.03
CA LYS A 169 -10.85 -0.91 -39.80
C LYS A 169 -10.72 -1.81 -41.03
N GLY A 170 -10.36 -3.07 -40.82
CA GLY A 170 -10.31 -4.07 -41.90
C GLY A 170 -9.91 -5.47 -41.43
N ASP A 171 -10.25 -6.49 -42.22
CA ASP A 171 -9.90 -7.91 -42.04
C ASP A 171 -8.47 -8.25 -42.40
N SER A 172 -7.89 -7.40 -43.23
CA SER A 172 -6.46 -7.29 -43.43
C SER A 172 -6.10 -5.83 -43.67
N MET A 173 -4.86 -5.45 -43.36
CA MET A 173 -4.36 -4.10 -43.57
C MET A 173 -3.02 -4.14 -44.28
N THR A 174 -2.94 -3.45 -45.41
CA THR A 174 -1.68 -3.17 -46.12
C THR A 174 -1.44 -1.67 -46.07
N LEU A 175 -0.69 -1.22 -45.04
CA LEU A 175 -0.36 0.19 -44.85
C LEU A 175 1.07 0.53 -45.31
N VAL A 176 1.96 -0.47 -45.32
CA VAL A 176 3.36 -0.30 -45.70
C VAL A 176 3.43 0.16 -47.16
N GLY A 177 4.22 1.21 -47.40
CA GLY A 177 4.35 1.88 -48.70
C GLY A 177 3.60 3.22 -48.76
N GLY A 178 2.51 3.38 -48.00
CA GLY A 178 1.78 4.64 -47.87
C GLY A 178 2.08 5.38 -46.58
N THR A 179 1.23 6.36 -46.27
CA THR A 179 1.36 7.20 -45.06
C THR A 179 0.05 7.30 -44.28
N VAL A 180 0.17 7.38 -42.95
CA VAL A 180 -0.92 7.70 -42.02
C VAL A 180 -0.42 8.77 -41.06
N THR A 181 -0.99 9.98 -41.11
CA THR A 181 -0.53 11.14 -40.33
C THR A 181 -1.65 11.63 -39.40
N GLY A 182 -1.54 11.30 -38.12
CA GLY A 182 -2.50 11.66 -37.09
C GLY A 182 -2.19 12.96 -36.34
N GLY A 183 -1.05 13.61 -36.57
CA GLY A 183 -0.69 14.82 -35.80
C GLY A 183 -0.72 14.57 -34.30
N SER A 184 -1.46 15.38 -33.54
CA SER A 184 -1.74 15.19 -32.10
C SER A 184 -2.96 14.30 -31.81
N GLY A 185 -3.62 13.79 -32.84
CA GLY A 185 -4.79 12.94 -32.77
C GLY A 185 -4.43 11.47 -32.69
N GLN A 186 -5.27 10.70 -32.02
CA GLN A 186 -5.11 9.27 -31.89
C GLN A 186 -5.27 8.57 -33.24
N VAL A 187 -4.43 7.56 -33.49
CA VAL A 187 -4.61 6.64 -34.63
C VAL A 187 -5.00 5.27 -34.09
N THR A 188 -6.13 4.74 -34.55
CA THR A 188 -6.69 3.46 -34.11
C THR A 188 -6.70 2.45 -35.25
N LEU A 189 -6.14 1.27 -35.03
CA LEU A 189 -6.18 0.12 -35.94
C LEU A 189 -7.01 -0.99 -35.30
N THR A 190 -8.07 -1.44 -35.97
CA THR A 190 -8.98 -2.45 -35.42
C THR A 190 -9.52 -3.38 -36.51
N SER A 191 -10.13 -4.48 -36.09
CA SER A 191 -10.83 -5.38 -36.99
C SER A 191 -12.11 -4.73 -37.54
N GLY A 192 -12.42 -4.96 -38.82
CA GLY A 192 -13.73 -4.64 -39.38
C GLY A 192 -14.84 -5.58 -38.89
N THR A 193 -14.59 -6.90 -38.85
CA THR A 193 -15.54 -7.88 -38.31
C THR A 193 -15.47 -7.93 -36.77
N VAL A 194 -16.63 -7.87 -36.12
CA VAL A 194 -16.78 -8.05 -34.66
C VAL A 194 -16.35 -9.46 -34.26
N GLY A 195 -15.63 -9.59 -33.14
CA GLY A 195 -15.16 -10.88 -32.63
C GLY A 195 -13.94 -11.46 -33.34
N ARG A 196 -13.46 -10.84 -34.42
CA ARG A 196 -12.26 -11.27 -35.12
C ARG A 196 -11.03 -10.87 -34.32
N ALA A 197 -10.19 -11.83 -33.95
CA ALA A 197 -8.99 -11.54 -33.17
C ALA A 197 -7.98 -10.67 -33.93
N ILE A 198 -7.12 -9.98 -33.18
CA ILE A 198 -5.99 -9.20 -33.70
C ILE A 198 -4.70 -9.86 -33.21
N ARG A 199 -3.77 -10.10 -34.12
CA ARG A 199 -2.43 -10.59 -33.78
C ARG A 199 -1.38 -9.52 -34.07
N ILE A 200 -0.54 -9.25 -33.06
CA ILE A 200 0.46 -8.20 -33.10
C ILE A 200 1.86 -8.81 -33.04
N GLY A 201 2.76 -8.35 -33.91
CA GLY A 201 4.19 -8.69 -33.85
C GLY A 201 4.60 -10.04 -34.45
N ALA A 202 3.65 -10.82 -34.96
CA ALA A 202 3.91 -12.02 -35.75
C ALA A 202 2.80 -12.22 -36.79
N ALA A 203 3.06 -13.08 -37.78
CA ALA A 203 2.09 -13.39 -38.83
C ALA A 203 0.81 -14.00 -38.24
N ALA A 204 -0.35 -13.60 -38.75
CA ALA A 204 -1.64 -14.15 -38.35
C ALA A 204 -1.72 -15.65 -38.69
N VAL A 205 -2.38 -16.42 -37.83
CA VAL A 205 -2.63 -17.86 -38.06
C VAL A 205 -3.93 -18.13 -38.82
N GLY A 206 -4.27 -17.22 -39.75
CA GLY A 206 -5.51 -17.26 -40.53
C GLY A 206 -6.74 -16.84 -39.72
N GLY A 207 -7.59 -15.98 -40.30
CA GLY A 207 -8.80 -15.50 -39.63
C GLY A 207 -8.57 -14.45 -38.53
N GLU A 208 -7.34 -13.95 -38.35
CA GLU A 208 -6.99 -12.85 -37.45
C GLU A 208 -6.53 -11.63 -38.28
N LEU A 209 -6.68 -10.41 -37.74
CA LEU A 209 -6.03 -9.24 -38.32
C LEU A 209 -4.55 -9.24 -37.94
N GLU A 210 -3.67 -9.34 -38.93
CA GLU A 210 -2.22 -9.27 -38.74
C GLU A 210 -1.71 -7.83 -38.66
N LEU A 211 -0.97 -7.50 -37.59
CA LEU A 211 -0.28 -6.23 -37.42
C LEU A 211 1.20 -6.47 -37.07
N LEU A 212 2.03 -6.59 -38.09
CA LEU A 212 3.49 -6.66 -37.94
C LEU A 212 4.10 -5.31 -37.56
N GLN A 213 5.34 -5.33 -37.05
CA GLN A 213 6.12 -4.12 -36.73
C GLN A 213 6.12 -3.10 -37.88
N ALA A 214 6.30 -3.54 -39.13
CA ALA A 214 6.32 -2.65 -40.28
C ALA A 214 5.00 -1.89 -40.44
N THR A 215 3.85 -2.56 -40.24
CA THR A 215 2.52 -1.94 -40.28
C THR A 215 2.32 -0.98 -39.11
N LEU A 216 2.75 -1.34 -37.91
CA LEU A 216 2.65 -0.51 -36.71
C LEU A 216 3.52 0.77 -36.76
N ASN A 217 4.56 0.78 -37.61
CA ASN A 217 5.43 1.94 -37.80
C ASN A 217 4.93 2.93 -38.86
N VAL A 218 3.87 2.60 -39.62
CA VAL A 218 3.31 3.51 -40.62
C VAL A 218 2.62 4.74 -40.00
N PRO A 219 1.80 4.60 -38.94
CA PRO A 219 1.21 5.76 -38.27
C PRO A 219 2.24 6.72 -37.67
N THR A 220 2.10 8.00 -38.00
CA THR A 220 2.84 9.10 -37.39
C THR A 220 1.90 9.95 -36.53
N THR A 221 2.07 9.92 -35.22
CA THR A 221 1.18 10.60 -34.25
C THR A 221 1.83 10.86 -32.90
N THR A 222 1.56 12.01 -32.31
CA THR A 222 1.85 12.34 -30.90
C THR A 222 0.63 12.14 -29.98
N GLY A 223 -0.55 11.83 -30.54
CA GLY A 223 -1.78 11.49 -29.80
C GLY A 223 -1.86 10.03 -29.36
N GLY A 224 -0.97 9.18 -29.87
CA GLY A 224 -0.82 7.77 -29.51
C GLY A 224 -1.44 6.81 -30.51
N LEU A 225 -0.90 5.59 -30.54
CA LEU A 225 -1.36 4.49 -31.39
C LEU A 225 -2.21 3.53 -30.56
N VAL A 226 -3.42 3.21 -31.05
CA VAL A 226 -4.34 2.25 -30.42
C VAL A 226 -4.54 1.05 -31.31
N ILE A 227 -4.47 -0.14 -30.72
CA ILE A 227 -4.86 -1.40 -31.33
C ILE A 227 -6.14 -1.91 -30.68
N GLY A 228 -7.10 -2.29 -31.51
CA GLY A 228 -8.47 -2.60 -31.09
C GLY A 228 -9.31 -1.35 -30.86
N ASP A 229 -10.47 -1.52 -30.25
CA ASP A 229 -11.40 -0.44 -29.93
C ASP A 229 -12.33 -0.86 -28.78
N PRO A 230 -13.14 0.07 -28.21
CA PRO A 230 -14.06 -0.26 -27.13
C PRO A 230 -15.10 -1.31 -27.49
N ALA A 231 -15.44 -1.53 -28.77
CA ALA A 231 -16.43 -2.53 -29.19
C ALA A 231 -15.79 -3.87 -29.61
N HIS A 232 -14.46 -3.98 -29.55
CA HIS A 232 -13.73 -5.18 -29.94
C HIS A 232 -13.97 -6.31 -28.93
N THR A 233 -14.19 -7.53 -29.41
CA THR A 233 -14.55 -8.69 -28.57
C THR A 233 -13.69 -9.93 -28.82
N GLY A 234 -12.95 -9.97 -29.92
CA GLY A 234 -11.97 -11.01 -30.21
C GLY A 234 -10.70 -10.79 -29.39
N ASP A 235 -9.94 -11.83 -29.10
CA ASP A 235 -8.70 -11.67 -28.34
C ASP A 235 -7.67 -10.82 -29.12
N ILE A 236 -6.93 -9.99 -28.40
CA ILE A 236 -5.76 -9.30 -28.95
C ILE A 236 -4.51 -10.01 -28.43
N THR A 237 -3.78 -10.65 -29.33
CA THR A 237 -2.61 -11.46 -29.01
C THR A 237 -1.31 -10.74 -29.34
N VAL A 238 -0.46 -10.57 -28.34
CA VAL A 238 0.95 -10.20 -28.52
C VAL A 238 1.71 -11.47 -28.87
N ALA A 239 2.05 -11.63 -30.15
CA ALA A 239 2.58 -12.88 -30.70
C ALA A 239 4.06 -12.84 -31.06
N GLY A 240 4.67 -11.65 -31.07
CA GLY A 240 6.09 -11.47 -31.30
C GLY A 240 6.58 -10.15 -30.74
N THR A 241 7.83 -9.80 -31.04
CA THR A 241 8.45 -8.59 -30.50
C THR A 241 7.99 -7.35 -31.24
N ILE A 242 7.44 -6.40 -30.49
CA ILE A 242 7.24 -5.01 -30.90
C ILE A 242 8.34 -4.17 -30.27
N THR A 243 9.21 -3.63 -31.12
CA THR A 243 10.28 -2.71 -30.76
C THR A 243 9.81 -1.26 -30.90
N THR A 244 10.73 -0.31 -30.78
CA THR A 244 10.49 1.14 -30.94
C THR A 244 9.55 1.48 -32.09
N LEU A 245 8.42 2.10 -31.76
CA LEU A 245 7.47 2.68 -32.71
C LEU A 245 8.03 4.03 -33.16
N THR A 246 8.56 4.10 -34.38
CA THR A 246 9.31 5.27 -34.86
C THR A 246 8.42 6.48 -35.16
N GLY A 247 7.12 6.25 -35.43
CA GLY A 247 6.17 7.30 -35.77
C GLY A 247 5.23 7.70 -34.63
N ALA A 248 5.13 6.91 -33.55
CA ALA A 248 4.14 7.12 -32.49
C ALA A 248 4.82 7.48 -31.15
N SER A 249 4.56 8.69 -30.63
CA SER A 249 5.15 9.21 -29.38
C SER A 249 4.12 9.66 -28.34
N GLY A 250 2.84 9.33 -28.52
CA GLY A 250 1.76 9.60 -27.56
C GLY A 250 1.41 8.40 -26.68
N GLY A 251 2.31 7.42 -26.59
CA GLY A 251 2.06 6.11 -26.01
C GLY A 251 1.45 5.08 -26.98
N PHE A 252 1.46 3.84 -26.53
CA PHE A 252 0.95 2.67 -27.24
C PHE A 252 -0.14 2.02 -26.39
N THR A 253 -1.35 1.92 -26.95
CA THR A 253 -2.51 1.38 -26.24
C THR A 253 -3.02 0.14 -26.95
N ILE A 254 -3.30 -0.92 -26.19
CA ILE A 254 -4.15 -2.02 -26.64
C ILE A 254 -5.48 -1.86 -25.91
N ASN A 255 -6.57 -1.70 -26.66
CA ASN A 255 -7.92 -1.64 -26.13
C ASN A 255 -8.75 -2.80 -26.70
N ASN A 256 -9.03 -3.80 -25.86
CA ASN A 256 -9.90 -4.91 -26.21
C ASN A 256 -11.20 -4.87 -25.40
N GLY A 257 -12.17 -4.09 -25.90
CA GLY A 257 -13.51 -4.11 -25.33
C GLY A 257 -13.68 -3.32 -24.03
N TYR A 258 -12.73 -2.43 -23.68
CA TYR A 258 -12.85 -1.56 -22.50
C TYR A 258 -13.54 -0.25 -22.87
N ASP A 259 -14.63 0.09 -22.16
CA ASP A 259 -15.57 1.15 -22.55
C ASP A 259 -16.09 2.05 -21.40
N LEU A 260 -15.65 1.81 -20.17
CA LEU A 260 -16.06 2.47 -18.92
C LEU A 260 -17.50 2.18 -18.45
N GLY A 261 -18.15 1.11 -18.93
CA GLY A 261 -19.39 0.57 -18.36
C GLY A 261 -20.65 0.62 -19.26
N GLY A 262 -20.49 0.75 -20.58
CA GLY A 262 -21.57 0.81 -21.58
C GLY A 262 -21.64 -0.40 -22.56
N GLY A 263 -20.73 -1.38 -22.47
CA GLY A 263 -20.61 -2.61 -23.29
C GLY A 263 -19.33 -2.63 -24.17
N PRO A 264 -18.67 -3.77 -24.50
CA PRO A 264 -19.09 -5.17 -24.67
C PRO A 264 -18.84 -6.11 -23.45
N THR A 265 -19.16 -7.40 -23.60
CA THR A 265 -19.10 -8.45 -22.56
C THR A 265 -17.92 -9.43 -22.69
N SER A 266 -16.93 -9.12 -23.53
CA SER A 266 -15.78 -9.99 -23.80
C SER A 266 -14.60 -9.21 -24.38
N GLY A 267 -13.40 -9.77 -24.27
CA GLY A 267 -12.15 -9.23 -24.84
C GLY A 267 -10.98 -9.41 -23.89
N ARG A 268 -10.00 -10.25 -24.25
CA ARG A 268 -8.77 -10.46 -23.48
C ARG A 268 -7.56 -9.94 -24.23
N ILE A 269 -6.57 -9.47 -23.49
CA ILE A 269 -5.24 -9.22 -24.04
C ILE A 269 -4.38 -10.41 -23.62
N VAL A 270 -3.77 -11.11 -24.57
CA VAL A 270 -3.01 -12.35 -24.31
C VAL A 270 -1.62 -12.28 -24.90
N ASP A 271 -0.67 -13.00 -24.32
CA ASP A 271 0.67 -13.23 -24.87
C ASP A 271 0.77 -14.70 -25.28
N ASN A 272 1.42 -14.99 -26.42
CA ASN A 272 1.59 -16.37 -26.88
C ASN A 272 2.83 -17.08 -26.29
N GLY A 273 3.51 -16.45 -25.34
CA GLY A 273 4.75 -16.91 -24.70
C GLY A 273 6.03 -16.38 -25.36
N SER A 274 5.91 -15.75 -26.54
CA SER A 274 7.03 -15.12 -27.26
C SER A 274 6.79 -13.62 -27.53
N GLY A 275 5.66 -13.08 -27.08
CA GLY A 275 5.35 -11.67 -27.18
C GLY A 275 6.35 -10.82 -26.41
N LEU A 276 6.62 -9.61 -26.90
CA LEU A 276 7.38 -8.61 -26.16
C LEU A 276 6.99 -7.22 -26.63
N ILE A 277 6.52 -6.36 -25.72
CA ILE A 277 6.24 -4.95 -26.01
C ILE A 277 7.38 -4.10 -25.46
N ASN A 278 8.31 -3.68 -26.33
CA ASN A 278 9.51 -2.91 -25.99
C ASN A 278 9.53 -1.54 -26.69
N VAL A 279 8.45 -0.78 -26.52
CA VAL A 279 8.30 0.59 -27.03
C VAL A 279 8.83 1.60 -25.99
N ALA A 280 9.41 2.73 -26.42
CA ALA A 280 10.11 3.69 -25.54
C ALA A 280 9.18 4.59 -24.69
N ASP A 281 7.88 4.34 -24.72
CA ASP A 281 6.87 5.30 -24.30
C ASP A 281 5.92 4.67 -23.27
N HIS A 282 4.83 5.36 -22.95
CA HIS A 282 3.78 4.87 -22.06
C HIS A 282 3.00 3.73 -22.74
N VAL A 283 2.93 2.58 -22.08
CA VAL A 283 2.16 1.42 -22.57
C VAL A 283 0.87 1.30 -21.76
N LYS A 284 -0.26 1.19 -22.45
CA LYS A 284 -1.59 1.07 -21.84
C LYS A 284 -2.27 -0.22 -22.30
N PHE A 285 -2.71 -1.02 -21.35
CA PHE A 285 -3.55 -2.20 -21.60
C PHE A 285 -4.94 -1.94 -21.07
N ARG A 286 -5.95 -2.12 -21.92
CA ARG A 286 -7.35 -1.95 -21.55
C ARG A 286 -8.11 -3.14 -22.09
N ALA A 287 -8.75 -3.90 -21.21
CA ALA A 287 -9.51 -5.08 -21.61
C ALA A 287 -10.83 -5.14 -20.86
N TYR A 288 -11.84 -5.74 -21.47
CA TYR A 288 -13.00 -6.18 -20.69
C TYR A 288 -12.58 -7.28 -19.70
N GLY A 289 -11.90 -8.31 -20.19
CA GLY A 289 -11.46 -9.48 -19.42
C GLY A 289 -10.01 -9.42 -18.95
N ASN A 290 -9.34 -10.58 -18.96
CA ASN A 290 -7.96 -10.71 -18.49
C ASN A 290 -6.94 -9.97 -19.37
N ILE A 291 -5.84 -9.56 -18.74
CA ILE A 291 -4.63 -9.04 -19.39
C ILE A 291 -3.50 -9.98 -19.04
N GLY A 292 -3.06 -10.80 -19.99
CA GLY A 292 -2.14 -11.91 -19.76
C GLY A 292 -2.77 -13.05 -18.94
N ASP A 293 -1.98 -14.09 -18.70
CA ASP A 293 -2.33 -15.18 -17.79
C ASP A 293 -1.11 -15.65 -16.98
N SER A 294 -1.31 -16.65 -16.12
CA SER A 294 -0.25 -17.15 -15.23
C SER A 294 0.85 -17.93 -15.94
N VAL A 295 0.60 -18.43 -17.15
CA VAL A 295 1.57 -19.14 -17.99
C VAL A 295 2.29 -18.15 -18.89
N ASN A 296 1.54 -17.25 -19.51
CA ASN A 296 2.00 -16.23 -20.45
C ASN A 296 1.55 -14.85 -19.96
N PRO A 297 2.29 -14.24 -19.01
CA PRO A 297 2.08 -12.84 -18.67
C PRO A 297 2.40 -11.97 -19.89
N ILE A 298 1.83 -10.78 -19.96
CA ILE A 298 2.23 -9.82 -21.00
C ILE A 298 3.67 -9.39 -20.72
N HIS A 299 4.58 -9.70 -21.64
CA HIS A 299 5.97 -9.31 -21.51
C HIS A 299 6.20 -7.89 -22.01
N VAL A 300 6.78 -7.06 -21.15
CA VAL A 300 7.10 -5.66 -21.45
C VAL A 300 8.61 -5.47 -21.33
N GLY A 301 9.21 -4.86 -22.35
CA GLY A 301 10.65 -4.66 -22.46
C GLY A 301 11.17 -3.48 -21.63
N ALA A 302 12.49 -3.37 -21.56
CA ALA A 302 13.18 -2.36 -20.75
C ALA A 302 12.86 -0.91 -21.14
N ASN A 303 12.55 -0.66 -22.41
CA ASN A 303 12.34 0.69 -22.93
C ASN A 303 10.98 1.28 -22.53
N ALA A 304 9.99 0.47 -22.14
CA ALA A 304 8.68 1.00 -21.74
C ALA A 304 8.83 1.81 -20.45
N LEU A 305 8.52 3.10 -20.54
CA LEU A 305 8.76 4.08 -19.48
C LEU A 305 7.84 3.85 -18.29
N SER A 306 6.56 3.64 -18.56
CA SER A 306 5.57 3.34 -17.54
C SER A 306 4.41 2.53 -18.12
N LEU A 307 3.67 1.89 -17.22
CA LEU A 307 2.59 0.98 -17.55
C LEU A 307 1.29 1.41 -16.89
N MET A 308 0.21 1.34 -17.65
CA MET A 308 -1.15 1.45 -17.17
C MET A 308 -1.94 0.22 -17.60
N SER A 309 -2.76 -0.34 -16.72
CA SER A 309 -3.63 -1.47 -17.05
C SER A 309 -5.02 -1.29 -16.46
N SER A 310 -6.06 -1.54 -17.25
CA SER A 310 -7.43 -1.48 -16.78
C SER A 310 -8.22 -2.69 -17.26
N SER A 311 -8.88 -3.37 -16.33
CA SER A 311 -9.87 -4.41 -16.61
C SER A 311 -11.24 -4.02 -16.03
N GLU A 312 -12.31 -4.31 -16.76
CA GLU A 312 -13.69 -3.99 -16.33
C GLU A 312 -14.42 -5.15 -15.68
N LEU A 313 -14.13 -6.39 -16.10
CA LEU A 313 -14.72 -7.57 -15.52
C LEU A 313 -14.19 -7.75 -14.09
N SER A 314 -15.10 -7.92 -13.14
CA SER A 314 -14.74 -7.96 -11.72
C SER A 314 -13.92 -9.17 -11.29
N SER A 315 -13.93 -10.24 -12.10
CA SER A 315 -13.10 -11.42 -11.93
C SER A 315 -11.83 -11.41 -12.80
N ALA A 316 -11.62 -10.37 -13.62
CA ALA A 316 -10.46 -10.30 -14.49
C ALA A 316 -9.15 -10.21 -13.70
N SER A 317 -8.12 -10.85 -14.21
CA SER A 317 -6.78 -10.78 -13.66
C SER A 317 -5.81 -10.17 -14.65
N THR A 318 -4.83 -9.45 -14.12
CA THR A 318 -3.76 -8.80 -14.88
C THR A 318 -2.43 -9.45 -14.53
N TYR A 319 -1.66 -9.88 -15.53
CA TYR A 319 -0.36 -10.52 -15.40
C TYR A 319 0.65 -9.78 -16.29
N ILE A 320 1.57 -9.06 -15.66
CA ILE A 320 2.60 -8.27 -16.34
C ILE A 320 3.99 -8.73 -15.90
N ASN A 321 4.86 -8.96 -16.88
CA ASN A 321 6.26 -9.25 -16.66
C ASN A 321 7.14 -8.19 -17.34
N LYS A 322 7.78 -7.33 -16.55
CA LYS A 322 8.60 -6.22 -17.01
C LYS A 322 10.09 -6.55 -16.92
N THR A 323 10.79 -6.45 -18.04
CA THR A 323 12.26 -6.40 -18.02
C THR A 323 12.70 -5.01 -17.54
N GLY A 324 13.59 -4.95 -16.56
CA GLY A 324 14.07 -3.71 -15.94
C GLY A 324 13.11 -3.15 -14.88
N ALA A 325 13.26 -1.87 -14.58
CA ALA A 325 12.36 -1.18 -13.65
C ALA A 325 10.94 -1.05 -14.23
N LEU A 326 9.94 -1.11 -13.35
CA LEU A 326 8.52 -0.95 -13.66
C LEU A 326 8.00 0.29 -12.95
N VAL A 327 7.55 1.28 -13.72
CA VAL A 327 6.79 2.42 -13.18
C VAL A 327 5.30 2.19 -13.42
N VAL A 328 4.54 2.00 -12.36
CA VAL A 328 3.08 1.86 -12.39
C VAL A 328 2.43 3.24 -12.46
N SER A 329 1.91 3.59 -13.63
CA SER A 329 1.23 4.87 -13.89
C SER A 329 -0.26 4.83 -13.56
N GLY A 330 -0.84 3.64 -13.44
CA GLY A 330 -2.17 3.42 -12.90
C GLY A 330 -2.68 2.02 -13.21
N ILE A 331 -3.35 1.37 -12.25
CA ILE A 331 -3.96 0.06 -12.45
C ILE A 331 -5.40 0.10 -11.96
N ASN A 332 -6.34 -0.35 -12.78
CA ASN A 332 -7.68 -0.71 -12.32
C ASN A 332 -7.86 -2.23 -12.53
N GLY A 333 -7.88 -2.99 -11.44
CA GLY A 333 -7.97 -4.46 -11.50
C GLY A 333 -9.39 -5.00 -11.69
N GLY A 334 -10.41 -4.15 -11.80
CA GLY A 334 -11.83 -4.53 -11.91
C GLY A 334 -12.42 -5.18 -10.65
N GLY A 335 -11.61 -5.60 -9.68
CA GLY A 335 -11.97 -6.39 -8.51
C GLY A 335 -11.15 -7.67 -8.37
N GLY A 336 -10.42 -8.09 -9.41
CA GLY A 336 -9.68 -9.34 -9.44
C GLY A 336 -8.23 -9.23 -8.95
N GLN A 337 -7.35 -10.02 -9.56
CA GLN A 337 -5.96 -10.17 -9.12
C GLN A 337 -4.99 -9.46 -10.07
N VAL A 338 -3.95 -8.83 -9.50
CA VAL A 338 -2.90 -8.16 -10.26
C VAL A 338 -1.55 -8.78 -9.89
N PHE A 339 -0.85 -9.29 -10.89
CA PHE A 339 0.47 -9.91 -10.79
C PHE A 339 1.47 -9.05 -11.54
N LEU A 340 2.40 -8.45 -10.79
CA LEU A 340 3.47 -7.61 -11.32
C LEU A 340 4.82 -8.29 -11.05
N THR A 341 5.51 -8.72 -12.09
CA THR A 341 6.90 -9.17 -11.97
C THR A 341 7.80 -8.19 -12.69
N ALA A 342 8.91 -7.80 -12.07
CA ALA A 342 9.90 -6.94 -12.69
C ALA A 342 11.32 -7.42 -12.40
N SER A 343 12.23 -7.34 -13.38
CA SER A 343 13.65 -7.67 -13.10
C SER A 343 14.41 -6.55 -12.39
N GLY A 344 13.83 -5.34 -12.32
CA GLY A 344 14.28 -4.21 -11.52
C GLY A 344 13.21 -3.72 -10.52
N ALA A 345 13.40 -2.52 -9.98
CA ALA A 345 12.50 -1.95 -8.97
C ALA A 345 11.09 -1.70 -9.54
N ILE A 346 10.07 -1.86 -8.69
CA ILE A 346 8.68 -1.46 -8.99
C ILE A 346 8.39 -0.18 -8.24
N THR A 347 8.02 0.88 -8.96
CA THR A 347 7.60 2.16 -8.39
C THR A 347 6.24 2.56 -8.92
N GLN A 348 5.66 3.61 -8.34
CA GLN A 348 4.32 4.07 -8.67
C GLN A 348 4.29 5.58 -8.88
N THR A 349 3.55 6.03 -9.90
CA THR A 349 3.18 7.43 -10.12
C THR A 349 1.67 7.67 -10.10
N GLY A 350 0.85 6.63 -10.32
CA GLY A 350 -0.62 6.72 -10.22
C GLY A 350 -1.23 5.47 -9.59
N ASP A 351 -2.48 5.59 -9.16
CA ASP A 351 -3.14 4.68 -8.20
C ASP A 351 -3.30 3.24 -8.69
N ILE A 352 -3.29 2.28 -7.76
CA ILE A 352 -3.69 0.89 -7.98
C ILE A 352 -5.05 0.70 -7.32
N VAL A 353 -6.11 0.63 -8.12
CA VAL A 353 -7.49 0.65 -7.65
C VAL A 353 -8.29 -0.60 -8.02
N ASN A 354 -9.30 -0.89 -7.21
CA ASN A 354 -10.20 -2.05 -7.38
C ASN A 354 -9.42 -3.36 -7.54
N VAL A 355 -8.51 -3.65 -6.60
CA VAL A 355 -7.71 -4.87 -6.65
C VAL A 355 -8.03 -5.74 -5.43
N GLY A 356 -8.54 -6.95 -5.68
CA GLY A 356 -8.74 -7.93 -4.62
C GLY A 356 -7.40 -8.43 -4.07
N THR A 357 -6.47 -8.78 -4.95
CA THR A 357 -5.12 -9.21 -4.56
C THR A 357 -4.06 -8.62 -5.46
N LEU A 358 -3.06 -7.97 -4.87
CA LEU A 358 -1.85 -7.54 -5.58
C LEU A 358 -0.68 -8.45 -5.18
N LYS A 359 -0.11 -9.12 -6.17
CA LYS A 359 1.15 -9.84 -6.04
C LYS A 359 2.22 -9.11 -6.84
N ALA A 360 3.25 -8.61 -6.16
CA ALA A 360 4.35 -7.90 -6.80
C ALA A 360 5.70 -8.50 -6.40
N THR A 361 6.54 -8.80 -7.39
CA THR A 361 7.84 -9.46 -7.18
C THR A 361 8.93 -8.80 -8.00
N THR A 362 10.09 -8.56 -7.38
CA THR A 362 11.29 -8.09 -8.07
C THR A 362 12.50 -8.99 -7.84
N THR A 363 13.38 -9.09 -8.84
CA THR A 363 14.66 -9.80 -8.70
C THR A 363 15.81 -8.89 -8.26
N VAL A 364 15.69 -7.58 -8.49
CA VAL A 364 16.65 -6.54 -8.08
C VAL A 364 15.88 -5.28 -7.67
N GLY A 365 16.39 -4.53 -6.71
CA GLY A 365 15.77 -3.29 -6.24
C GLY A 365 14.59 -3.52 -5.29
N GLY A 366 13.84 -2.44 -5.01
CA GLY A 366 12.70 -2.44 -4.09
C GLY A 366 11.34 -2.35 -4.78
N ILE A 367 10.27 -2.38 -3.97
CA ILE A 367 8.89 -2.11 -4.41
C ILE A 367 8.38 -0.92 -3.59
N THR A 368 8.01 0.18 -4.26
CA THR A 368 7.52 1.42 -3.64
C THR A 368 6.19 1.82 -4.25
N LEU A 369 5.09 1.53 -3.53
CA LEU A 369 3.70 1.73 -3.94
C LEU A 369 2.97 2.60 -2.91
N GLN A 370 3.40 3.85 -2.77
CA GLN A 370 3.08 4.72 -1.63
C GLN A 370 1.88 5.67 -1.87
N ASN A 371 1.08 5.45 -2.91
CA ASN A 371 -0.03 6.34 -3.22
C ASN A 371 -1.26 6.08 -2.32
N LEU A 372 -1.75 7.13 -1.66
CA LEU A 372 -2.93 7.07 -0.77
C LEU A 372 -4.23 6.64 -1.49
N GLY A 373 -4.32 6.86 -2.80
CA GLY A 373 -5.46 6.48 -3.65
C GLY A 373 -5.53 4.98 -3.95
N ASN A 374 -4.52 4.21 -3.54
CA ASN A 374 -4.55 2.75 -3.68
C ASN A 374 -5.78 2.14 -2.98
N THR A 375 -6.36 1.11 -3.60
CA THR A 375 -7.46 0.32 -3.04
C THR A 375 -7.22 -1.16 -3.33
N VAL A 376 -6.37 -1.77 -2.49
CA VAL A 376 -6.02 -3.19 -2.53
C VAL A 376 -6.48 -3.88 -1.25
N THR A 377 -7.06 -5.07 -1.38
CA THR A 377 -7.50 -5.85 -0.20
C THR A 377 -6.39 -6.73 0.38
N ASN A 378 -5.68 -7.47 -0.47
CA ASN A 378 -4.63 -8.42 -0.08
C ASN A 378 -3.30 -8.14 -0.80
N LEU A 379 -2.19 -8.16 -0.06
CA LEU A 379 -0.84 -7.93 -0.59
C LEU A 379 0.06 -9.16 -0.45
N TYR A 380 0.78 -9.46 -1.52
CA TYR A 380 1.89 -10.41 -1.60
C TYR A 380 3.09 -9.69 -2.22
N LEU A 381 4.05 -9.24 -1.42
CA LEU A 381 5.19 -8.45 -1.90
C LEU A 381 6.51 -9.18 -1.66
N THR A 382 7.35 -9.26 -2.69
CA THR A 382 8.68 -9.88 -2.56
C THR A 382 9.71 -9.06 -3.30
N ALA A 383 10.70 -8.54 -2.58
CA ALA A 383 11.82 -7.80 -3.17
C ALA A 383 13.10 -8.01 -2.37
N PRO A 384 14.29 -8.05 -3.00
CA PRO A 384 15.54 -8.02 -2.26
C PRO A 384 15.84 -6.66 -1.61
N GLY A 385 15.26 -5.56 -2.12
CA GLY A 385 15.42 -4.20 -1.62
C GLY A 385 14.31 -3.74 -0.67
N ALA A 386 14.18 -2.40 -0.54
CA ALA A 386 13.15 -1.75 0.28
C ALA A 386 11.73 -2.10 -0.20
N LEU A 387 10.79 -2.29 0.73
CA LEU A 387 9.38 -2.51 0.43
C LEU A 387 8.54 -1.43 1.08
N ALA A 388 7.70 -0.75 0.30
CA ALA A 388 6.84 0.29 0.84
C ALA A 388 5.46 0.24 0.17
N TYR A 389 4.41 0.20 0.98
CA TYR A 389 3.03 0.26 0.49
C TYR A 389 2.16 1.13 1.40
N LYS A 390 1.34 1.96 0.77
CA LYS A 390 0.41 2.84 1.47
C LYS A 390 -0.92 2.91 0.76
N GLN A 391 -1.99 3.02 1.56
CA GLN A 391 -3.32 3.39 1.10
C GLN A 391 -4.16 4.02 2.22
N THR A 392 -5.31 4.61 1.90
CA THR A 392 -6.18 5.22 2.93
C THR A 392 -7.00 4.18 3.69
N ALA A 393 -7.58 3.18 3.01
CA ALA A 393 -8.42 2.16 3.62
C ALA A 393 -7.59 1.04 4.29
N GLY A 394 -8.25 0.20 5.10
CA GLY A 394 -7.59 -0.97 5.69
C GLY A 394 -7.23 -2.04 4.65
N TYR A 395 -6.17 -2.82 4.91
CA TYR A 395 -5.73 -3.93 4.05
C TYR A 395 -5.03 -5.04 4.83
N THR A 396 -4.87 -6.18 4.15
CA THR A 396 -4.12 -7.33 4.67
C THR A 396 -2.82 -7.51 3.88
N VAL A 397 -1.69 -7.53 4.59
CA VAL A 397 -0.42 -8.05 4.08
C VAL A 397 -0.42 -9.54 4.34
N VAL A 398 -0.71 -10.33 3.32
CA VAL A 398 -0.74 -11.79 3.45
C VAL A 398 0.69 -12.32 3.46
N GLU A 399 1.53 -11.83 2.56
CA GLU A 399 2.95 -12.16 2.49
C GLU A 399 3.79 -10.92 2.15
N ALA A 400 4.87 -10.70 2.88
CA ALA A 400 5.89 -9.72 2.53
C ALA A 400 7.29 -10.23 2.87
N SER A 401 8.22 -10.15 1.92
CA SER A 401 9.63 -10.49 2.13
C SER A 401 10.55 -9.48 1.45
N GLY A 402 11.40 -8.81 2.23
CA GLY A 402 12.32 -7.80 1.75
C GLY A 402 13.03 -7.02 2.87
N ASN A 403 13.78 -5.98 2.49
CA ASN A 403 14.48 -5.12 3.45
C ASN A 403 13.66 -3.83 3.70
N GLY A 404 13.91 -3.11 4.79
CA GLY A 404 13.35 -1.78 5.06
C GLY A 404 11.86 -1.64 4.69
N MET A 405 11.00 -2.41 5.37
CA MET A 405 9.58 -2.48 5.05
C MET A 405 8.82 -1.31 5.65
N ASP A 406 7.94 -0.67 4.89
CA ASP A 406 7.07 0.43 5.32
C ASP A 406 5.63 0.19 4.87
N PHE A 407 4.74 -0.10 5.82
CA PHE A 407 3.33 -0.33 5.58
C PHE A 407 2.50 0.75 6.29
N ALA A 408 1.81 1.58 5.50
CA ALA A 408 0.98 2.64 6.05
C ALA A 408 -0.49 2.50 5.63
N SER A 409 -1.42 2.79 6.53
CA SER A 409 -2.86 2.83 6.30
C SER A 409 -3.51 4.00 7.06
N GLY A 410 -4.66 4.49 6.59
CA GLY A 410 -5.58 5.28 7.40
C GLY A 410 -6.65 4.43 8.12
N GLY A 411 -6.65 3.11 7.91
CA GLY A 411 -7.54 2.13 8.51
C GLY A 411 -6.80 0.93 9.07
N ASN A 412 -7.50 -0.18 9.27
CA ASN A 412 -6.93 -1.37 9.90
C ASN A 412 -5.87 -2.05 9.02
N LEU A 413 -4.80 -2.52 9.64
CA LEU A 413 -3.70 -3.18 8.95
C LEU A 413 -3.45 -4.56 9.56
N ASN A 414 -3.62 -5.61 8.77
CA ASN A 414 -3.44 -7.00 9.21
C ASN A 414 -2.24 -7.64 8.48
N LEU A 415 -1.25 -8.11 9.22
CA LEU A 415 -0.02 -8.70 8.68
C LEU A 415 0.05 -10.18 9.08
N ALA A 416 0.08 -11.08 8.09
CA ALA A 416 0.02 -12.54 8.31
C ALA A 416 1.37 -13.26 8.14
N ALA A 417 2.19 -12.89 7.15
CA ALA A 417 3.53 -13.45 6.99
C ALA A 417 4.50 -12.36 6.53
N VAL A 418 5.36 -11.89 7.43
CA VAL A 418 6.30 -10.80 7.15
C VAL A 418 7.71 -11.24 7.51
N ILE A 419 8.61 -11.21 6.54
CA ILE A 419 10.01 -11.57 6.65
C ILE A 419 10.85 -10.32 6.35
N ALA A 420 11.10 -9.52 7.37
CA ALA A 420 11.87 -8.28 7.25
C ALA A 420 13.38 -8.56 7.42
N GLY A 421 14.16 -8.27 6.37
CA GLY A 421 15.63 -8.27 6.39
C GLY A 421 16.24 -6.97 6.93
N GLY A 422 15.42 -6.04 7.41
CA GLY A 422 15.79 -4.74 7.97
C GLY A 422 14.65 -4.15 8.78
N PRO A 423 14.60 -2.82 8.99
CA PRO A 423 13.58 -2.20 9.83
C PRO A 423 12.17 -2.43 9.26
N LEU A 424 11.21 -2.64 10.15
CA LEU A 424 9.79 -2.76 9.84
C LEU A 424 9.07 -1.53 10.42
N ASN A 425 8.49 -0.74 9.53
CA ASN A 425 7.67 0.41 9.84
C ASN A 425 6.22 0.09 9.51
N ILE A 426 5.35 0.25 10.50
CA ILE A 426 3.91 0.02 10.39
C ILE A 426 3.21 1.24 10.98
N ASP A 427 2.32 1.84 10.21
CA ASP A 427 1.59 3.04 10.61
C ASP A 427 0.13 2.94 10.15
N ALA A 428 -0.76 2.51 11.05
CA ALA A 428 -2.20 2.43 10.75
C ALA A 428 -2.95 3.74 11.04
N GLY A 429 -2.26 4.82 11.43
CA GLY A 429 -2.90 6.05 11.88
C GLY A 429 -3.87 5.79 13.04
N SER A 430 -5.18 5.96 12.79
CA SER A 430 -6.26 5.69 13.75
C SER A 430 -6.81 4.27 13.70
N GLY A 431 -6.35 3.45 12.75
CA GLY A 431 -6.71 2.05 12.61
C GLY A 431 -6.01 1.13 13.60
N ASP A 432 -6.49 -0.10 13.71
CA ASP A 432 -5.85 -1.14 14.49
C ASP A 432 -4.79 -1.87 13.66
N VAL A 433 -3.71 -2.32 14.31
CA VAL A 433 -2.71 -3.20 13.70
C VAL A 433 -2.84 -4.59 14.30
N SER A 434 -2.97 -5.60 13.44
CA SER A 434 -2.85 -7.01 13.80
C SER A 434 -1.60 -7.56 13.13
N LEU A 435 -0.71 -8.19 13.90
CA LEU A 435 0.48 -8.84 13.39
C LEU A 435 0.49 -10.27 13.92
N SER A 436 0.19 -11.23 13.05
CA SER A 436 0.17 -12.65 13.41
C SER A 436 0.99 -13.43 12.41
N THR A 437 2.18 -13.87 12.80
CA THR A 437 3.09 -14.59 11.90
C THR A 437 3.46 -15.97 12.41
N THR A 438 3.65 -16.88 11.47
CA THR A 438 4.12 -18.26 11.71
C THR A 438 5.65 -18.37 11.73
N GLY A 439 6.37 -17.34 11.24
CA GLY A 439 7.83 -17.21 11.32
C GLY A 439 8.29 -16.31 12.47
N ALA A 440 9.56 -16.41 12.86
CA ALA A 440 10.17 -15.52 13.86
C ALA A 440 10.26 -14.08 13.29
N ILE A 441 9.80 -13.10 14.07
CA ILE A 441 9.94 -11.68 13.74
C ILE A 441 10.99 -11.07 14.66
N SER A 442 11.94 -10.36 14.05
CA SER A 442 12.80 -9.40 14.73
C SER A 442 12.44 -8.02 14.21
N ILE A 443 12.00 -7.13 15.10
CA ILE A 443 11.91 -5.71 14.77
C ILE A 443 13.14 -5.05 15.38
N SER A 444 14.05 -4.61 14.52
CA SER A 444 15.26 -3.88 14.91
C SER A 444 15.21 -2.46 14.36
N GLY A 445 15.57 -1.50 15.21
CA GLY A 445 15.54 -0.08 14.87
C GLY A 445 16.42 0.33 13.67
N PRO A 446 16.12 1.47 13.01
CA PRO A 446 15.03 2.41 13.32
C PRO A 446 13.69 1.87 12.81
N GLY A 447 12.78 1.54 13.73
CA GLY A 447 11.52 0.86 13.43
C GLY A 447 10.39 1.49 14.21
N LYS A 448 9.21 1.64 13.60
CA LYS A 448 8.02 2.13 14.30
C LYS A 448 6.83 1.21 14.05
N VAL A 449 6.03 0.97 15.08
CA VAL A 449 4.71 0.33 14.95
C VAL A 449 3.69 1.17 15.70
N LEU A 450 2.81 1.82 14.94
CA LEU A 450 1.83 2.78 15.46
C LEU A 450 0.41 2.36 15.07
N GLY A 451 -0.53 2.51 16.00
CA GLY A 451 -1.95 2.28 15.74
C GLY A 451 -2.81 2.60 16.96
N ARG A 452 -4.14 2.48 16.80
CA ARG A 452 -5.08 2.60 17.91
C ARG A 452 -4.93 1.43 18.86
N ASN A 453 -5.23 0.21 18.40
CA ASN A 453 -4.89 -1.00 19.12
C ASN A 453 -3.84 -1.80 18.35
N LEU A 454 -2.93 -2.42 19.08
CA LEU A 454 -1.90 -3.29 18.52
C LEU A 454 -2.13 -4.71 19.06
N ASN A 455 -2.36 -5.68 18.19
CA ASN A 455 -2.54 -7.08 18.57
C ASN A 455 -1.48 -7.93 17.89
N PHE A 456 -0.47 -8.34 18.63
CA PHE A 456 0.60 -9.18 18.13
C PHE A 456 0.47 -10.60 18.66
N ASN A 457 0.40 -11.57 17.74
CA ASN A 457 0.20 -12.97 18.06
C ASN A 457 1.18 -13.86 17.32
N PHE A 458 2.25 -14.24 18.02
CA PHE A 458 3.38 -14.97 17.47
C PHE A 458 3.44 -16.40 18.04
N ALA A 459 3.57 -17.39 17.16
CA ALA A 459 3.76 -18.78 17.60
C ALA A 459 5.20 -19.05 18.09
N ASN A 460 6.17 -18.20 17.74
CA ASN A 460 7.59 -18.36 18.05
C ASN A 460 8.09 -17.29 19.03
N SER A 461 9.37 -17.37 19.38
CA SER A 461 10.05 -16.31 20.13
C SER A 461 10.24 -15.06 19.28
N VAL A 462 10.18 -13.90 19.94
CA VAL A 462 10.20 -12.57 19.31
C VAL A 462 11.23 -11.69 20.00
N THR A 463 11.92 -10.89 19.19
CA THR A 463 12.87 -9.89 19.68
C THR A 463 12.53 -8.50 19.15
N PHE A 464 12.40 -7.56 20.08
CA PHE A 464 12.34 -6.13 19.81
C PHE A 464 13.66 -5.51 20.26
N SER A 465 14.41 -4.93 19.33
CA SER A 465 15.73 -4.38 19.61
C SER A 465 15.89 -2.95 19.11
N GLY A 466 16.55 -2.11 19.91
CA GLY A 466 17.03 -0.81 19.45
C GLY A 466 18.13 -1.01 18.40
N GLY A 467 18.39 0.02 17.60
CA GLY A 467 19.40 -0.09 16.55
C GLY A 467 20.82 -0.19 17.09
N SER A 468 21.73 -0.71 16.26
CA SER A 468 23.16 -0.84 16.57
C SER A 468 24.06 -0.12 15.56
N THR A 469 23.48 0.72 14.71
CA THR A 469 24.22 1.46 13.68
C THR A 469 25.05 2.57 14.33
N ALA A 470 26.35 2.56 14.10
CA ALA A 470 27.28 3.51 14.70
C ALA A 470 27.01 4.95 14.23
N GLY A 471 27.15 5.91 15.14
CA GLY A 471 27.12 7.35 14.84
C GLY A 471 25.74 7.94 14.52
N GLN A 472 24.65 7.17 14.65
CA GLN A 472 23.29 7.62 14.36
C GLN A 472 22.30 7.14 15.43
N SER A 473 21.17 7.85 15.55
CA SER A 473 20.04 7.44 16.40
C SER A 473 19.11 6.50 15.64
N ASN A 474 18.69 5.41 16.27
CA ASN A 474 17.96 4.30 15.67
C ASN A 474 16.98 3.66 16.66
N ASP A 475 16.07 4.47 17.19
CA ASP A 475 15.08 4.01 18.16
C ASP A 475 14.09 3.01 17.54
N LEU A 476 13.63 2.07 18.36
CA LEU A 476 12.46 1.25 18.08
C LEU A 476 11.29 1.78 18.91
N THR A 477 10.18 2.11 18.25
CA THR A 477 9.00 2.66 18.90
C THR A 477 7.77 1.82 18.59
N ILE A 478 7.12 1.26 19.60
CA ILE A 478 5.85 0.52 19.49
C ILE A 478 4.82 1.25 20.35
N LYS A 479 3.83 1.89 19.74
CA LYS A 479 2.84 2.70 20.46
C LYS A 479 1.42 2.38 20.04
N ALA A 480 0.63 1.94 21.01
CA ALA A 480 -0.82 1.83 20.90
C ALA A 480 -1.48 3.02 21.60
N GLY A 481 -2.32 3.77 20.90
CA GLY A 481 -3.14 4.82 21.53
C GLY A 481 -4.16 4.24 22.54
N GLY A 482 -4.57 3.00 22.34
CA GLY A 482 -5.41 2.18 23.21
C GLY A 482 -4.64 0.97 23.74
N ASN A 483 -5.11 -0.24 23.42
CA ASN A 483 -4.57 -1.46 23.99
C ASN A 483 -3.42 -2.04 23.15
N LEU A 484 -2.42 -2.62 23.82
CA LEU A 484 -1.36 -3.42 23.22
C LEU A 484 -1.41 -4.84 23.78
N THR A 485 -1.64 -5.83 22.91
CA THR A 485 -1.61 -7.26 23.25
C THR A 485 -0.40 -7.91 22.59
N LEU A 486 0.40 -8.63 23.37
CA LEU A 486 1.61 -9.34 22.93
C LEU A 486 1.52 -10.80 23.37
N ASN A 487 1.32 -11.71 22.41
CA ASN A 487 1.38 -13.15 22.64
C ASN A 487 2.59 -13.72 21.90
N ALA A 488 3.49 -14.43 22.58
CA ALA A 488 4.68 -15.02 21.97
C ALA A 488 5.12 -16.31 22.67
N ALA A 489 5.93 -17.15 22.03
CA ALA A 489 6.57 -18.26 22.74
C ALA A 489 7.57 -17.75 23.78
N SER A 490 8.37 -16.73 23.44
CA SER A 490 9.16 -15.95 24.40
C SER A 490 9.32 -14.54 23.84
N LEU A 491 9.43 -13.54 24.69
CA LEU A 491 9.56 -12.15 24.27
C LEU A 491 10.84 -11.56 24.85
N THR A 492 11.70 -11.02 23.97
CA THR A 492 12.89 -10.26 24.36
C THR A 492 12.75 -8.82 23.88
N ILE A 493 12.95 -7.86 24.77
CA ILE A 493 13.01 -6.43 24.48
C ILE A 493 14.40 -5.96 24.89
N SER A 494 15.17 -5.37 23.99
CA SER A 494 16.54 -4.94 24.28
C SER A 494 16.79 -3.54 23.76
N GLY A 495 17.29 -2.63 24.60
CA GLY A 495 17.93 -1.40 24.11
C GLY A 495 19.01 -1.73 23.07
N GLY A 496 19.31 -0.76 22.21
CA GLY A 496 20.28 -0.93 21.13
C GLY A 496 21.73 -0.81 21.58
N THR A 497 22.64 -0.59 20.65
CA THR A 497 24.05 -0.30 20.94
C THR A 497 24.40 1.06 20.36
N THR A 498 24.94 1.96 21.17
CA THR A 498 25.33 3.30 20.72
C THR A 498 26.66 3.74 21.31
N ALA A 499 27.41 4.54 20.55
CA ALA A 499 28.66 5.15 20.97
C ALA A 499 28.69 6.61 20.51
N ALA A 500 28.61 7.54 21.45
CA ALA A 500 28.58 8.98 21.17
C ALA A 500 29.99 9.59 21.33
N GLY A 501 30.40 10.36 20.32
CA GLY A 501 31.61 11.20 20.34
C GLY A 501 31.36 12.61 20.87
N ALA A 502 32.41 13.45 20.89
CA ALA A 502 32.32 14.82 21.38
C ALA A 502 31.16 15.60 20.70
N GLY A 503 30.29 16.22 21.52
CA GLY A 503 29.14 16.99 21.07
C GLY A 503 27.96 16.19 20.51
N GLN A 504 28.02 14.86 20.48
CA GLN A 504 26.94 14.02 19.96
C GLN A 504 25.90 13.69 21.04
N ASN A 505 24.63 13.58 20.62
CA ASN A 505 23.51 13.06 21.41
C ASN A 505 22.78 11.97 20.62
N LEU A 506 23.11 10.71 20.87
CA LEU A 506 22.62 9.56 20.12
C LEU A 506 21.69 8.70 20.98
N LYS A 507 20.58 8.25 20.38
CA LYS A 507 19.55 7.43 21.03
C LYS A 507 19.26 6.18 20.21
N ASN A 508 19.37 5.02 20.84
CA ASN A 508 19.01 3.71 20.30
C ASN A 508 18.11 2.99 21.32
N ASP A 509 17.06 3.66 21.76
CA ASP A 509 16.12 3.19 22.75
C ASP A 509 15.10 2.20 22.14
N VAL A 510 14.51 1.35 22.98
CA VAL A 510 13.24 0.70 22.69
C VAL A 510 12.16 1.34 23.55
N VAL A 511 11.08 1.78 22.94
CA VAL A 511 9.93 2.38 23.63
C VAL A 511 8.69 1.58 23.27
N ILE A 512 8.08 0.95 24.28
CA ILE A 512 6.79 0.29 24.17
C ILE A 512 5.78 1.04 25.02
N GLU A 513 4.71 1.53 24.40
CA GLU A 513 3.69 2.34 25.07
C GLU A 513 2.29 1.84 24.73
N ALA A 514 1.44 1.71 25.75
CA ALA A 514 0.02 1.45 25.61
C ALA A 514 -0.79 2.52 26.37
N GLY A 515 -1.63 3.28 25.68
CA GLY A 515 -2.52 4.25 26.33
C GLY A 515 -3.54 3.60 27.28
N GLY A 516 -3.94 2.36 26.98
CA GLY A 516 -4.84 1.52 27.76
C GLY A 516 -4.13 0.31 28.38
N LEU A 517 -4.66 -0.89 28.15
CA LEU A 517 -4.11 -2.15 28.66
C LEU A 517 -2.92 -2.62 27.83
N LEU A 518 -1.81 -2.91 28.51
CA LEU A 518 -0.73 -3.74 28.02
C LEU A 518 -0.89 -5.17 28.55
N SER A 519 -1.24 -6.09 27.66
CA SER A 519 -1.36 -7.52 27.98
C SER A 519 -0.22 -8.29 27.34
N ILE A 520 0.65 -8.90 28.14
CA ILE A 520 1.75 -9.73 27.65
C ILE A 520 1.54 -11.16 28.14
N THR A 521 1.42 -12.09 27.19
CA THR A 521 1.32 -13.52 27.45
C THR A 521 2.46 -14.25 26.76
N THR A 522 3.27 -14.98 27.52
CA THR A 522 4.33 -15.84 26.96
C THR A 522 4.24 -17.26 27.51
N THR A 523 4.53 -18.26 26.67
CA THR A 523 4.64 -19.66 27.15
C THR A 523 6.01 -19.95 27.77
N GLY A 524 7.04 -19.27 27.31
CA GLY A 524 8.41 -19.29 27.82
C GLY A 524 8.79 -17.97 28.52
N ASN A 525 9.99 -17.45 28.27
CA ASN A 525 10.53 -16.31 29.02
C ASN A 525 10.01 -14.96 28.48
N PHE A 526 9.84 -14.01 29.39
CA PHE A 526 9.84 -12.57 29.07
C PHE A 526 11.15 -11.97 29.56
N THR A 527 11.86 -11.24 28.72
CA THR A 527 13.12 -10.57 29.07
C THR A 527 13.13 -9.17 28.52
N MET A 528 13.37 -8.19 29.37
CA MET A 528 13.62 -6.81 28.98
C MET A 528 15.02 -6.42 29.45
N GLY A 529 15.82 -5.82 28.58
CA GLY A 529 17.20 -5.45 28.84
C GLY A 529 17.50 -4.04 28.38
N GLY A 530 18.22 -3.26 29.17
CA GLY A 530 18.93 -2.10 28.65
C GLY A 530 19.97 -2.55 27.62
N GLY A 531 20.29 -1.68 26.67
CA GLY A 531 21.28 -1.91 25.64
C GLY A 531 22.70 -1.60 26.10
N THR A 532 23.55 -1.16 25.17
CA THR A 532 24.90 -0.68 25.48
C THR A 532 25.05 0.78 25.04
N ALA A 533 25.27 1.69 26.00
CA ALA A 533 25.51 3.10 25.75
C ALA A 533 26.96 3.46 26.10
N THR A 534 27.71 3.96 25.13
CA THR A 534 29.12 4.35 25.33
C THR A 534 29.32 5.84 25.07
N SER A 535 29.89 6.55 26.04
CA SER A 535 30.26 7.97 25.96
C SER A 535 31.78 8.12 25.87
N ASN A 536 32.28 8.51 24.69
CA ASN A 536 33.71 8.59 24.38
C ASN A 536 34.33 9.98 24.64
N ALA A 537 33.56 10.95 25.11
CA ALA A 537 34.04 12.30 25.42
C ALA A 537 33.17 12.97 26.50
N SER A 538 33.67 14.00 27.16
CA SER A 538 33.00 14.68 28.27
C SER A 538 31.70 15.39 27.89
N THR A 539 31.50 15.69 26.60
CA THR A 539 30.29 16.31 26.05
C THR A 539 29.38 15.35 25.31
N ALA A 540 29.69 14.04 25.30
CA ALA A 540 28.93 13.03 24.56
C ALA A 540 27.76 12.49 25.40
N GLN A 541 26.59 12.33 24.77
CA GLN A 541 25.40 11.73 25.37
C GLN A 541 24.97 10.50 24.56
N ALA A 542 24.96 9.34 25.22
CA ALA A 542 24.62 8.05 24.64
C ALA A 542 23.43 7.42 25.38
N GLN A 543 22.40 6.98 24.65
CA GLN A 543 21.19 6.37 25.22
C GLN A 543 20.83 5.08 24.49
N ALA A 544 20.60 4.02 25.25
CA ALA A 544 20.21 2.70 24.76
C ALA A 544 19.30 2.01 25.80
N ASN A 545 18.19 2.66 26.13
CA ASN A 545 17.27 2.20 27.16
C ASN A 545 16.22 1.23 26.59
N ALA A 546 15.55 0.49 27.47
CA ALA A 546 14.30 -0.20 27.19
C ALA A 546 13.21 0.35 28.11
N PHE A 547 12.20 0.99 27.52
CA PHE A 547 11.08 1.59 28.22
C PHE A 547 9.78 0.85 27.89
N LEU A 548 9.02 0.53 28.91
CA LEU A 548 7.69 -0.04 28.80
C LEU A 548 6.73 0.77 29.66
N THR A 549 5.72 1.37 29.03
CA THR A 549 4.73 2.20 29.71
C THR A 549 3.31 1.75 29.36
N ALA A 550 2.41 1.76 30.35
CA ALA A 550 1.02 1.39 30.12
C ALA A 550 0.02 2.06 31.07
N GLY A 551 -1.22 2.21 30.60
CA GLY A 551 -2.36 2.53 31.47
C GLY A 551 -2.62 1.40 32.47
N GLU A 552 -2.72 0.16 32.00
CA GLU A 552 -2.90 -1.05 32.81
C GLU A 552 -1.93 -2.15 32.37
N LEU A 553 -1.50 -3.05 33.28
CA LEU A 553 -0.58 -4.14 32.97
C LEU A 553 -1.09 -5.52 33.39
N LYS A 554 -1.28 -6.40 32.42
CA LYS A 554 -1.54 -7.81 32.65
C LYS A 554 -0.37 -8.64 32.13
N LEU A 555 0.37 -9.28 33.03
CA LEU A 555 1.49 -10.14 32.68
C LEU A 555 1.18 -11.60 33.01
N LYS A 556 1.33 -12.48 32.02
CA LYS A 556 1.33 -13.93 32.19
C LYS A 556 2.55 -14.53 31.51
N VAL A 557 3.45 -15.13 32.27
CA VAL A 557 4.74 -15.64 31.78
C VAL A 557 4.89 -17.09 32.20
N GLY A 558 4.95 -18.01 31.24
CA GLY A 558 5.10 -19.44 31.49
C GLY A 558 6.54 -19.87 31.84
N GLY A 559 7.53 -19.03 31.53
CA GLY A 559 8.92 -19.18 31.95
C GLY A 559 9.31 -18.13 33.00
N ASN A 560 10.51 -17.56 32.84
CA ASN A 560 11.03 -16.51 33.73
C ASN A 560 10.67 -15.12 33.19
N PHE A 561 10.33 -14.21 34.10
CA PHE A 561 10.23 -12.78 33.84
C PHE A 561 11.55 -12.11 34.26
N ARG A 562 12.23 -11.43 33.33
CA ARG A 562 13.51 -10.76 33.59
C ARG A 562 13.48 -9.31 33.16
N VAL A 563 13.95 -8.40 34.01
CA VAL A 563 14.22 -7.00 33.66
C VAL A 563 15.64 -6.67 34.09
N ASN A 564 16.50 -6.41 33.11
CA ASN A 564 17.93 -6.23 33.31
C ASN A 564 18.35 -4.82 32.88
N GLY A 565 19.09 -4.10 33.72
CA GLY A 565 19.82 -2.92 33.28
C GLY A 565 20.86 -3.30 32.24
N GLY A 566 21.17 -2.38 31.34
CA GLY A 566 22.14 -2.54 30.28
C GLY A 566 23.57 -2.22 30.72
N THR A 567 24.41 -1.86 29.75
CA THR A 567 25.80 -1.47 29.99
C THR A 567 26.00 0.01 29.64
N ALA A 568 26.42 0.82 30.62
CA ALA A 568 26.79 2.21 30.41
C ALA A 568 28.31 2.38 30.58
N ASN A 569 29.00 2.75 29.49
CA ASN A 569 30.44 2.90 29.44
C ASN A 569 30.83 4.38 29.33
N LEU A 570 31.55 4.89 30.32
CA LEU A 570 32.03 6.28 30.39
C LEU A 570 33.52 6.35 30.08
N THR A 571 33.92 5.99 28.86
CA THR A 571 35.34 5.96 28.45
C THR A 571 35.96 7.35 28.36
N GLY A 572 35.17 8.39 28.02
CA GLY A 572 35.62 9.79 27.95
C GLY A 572 34.91 10.76 28.90
N GLY A 573 34.07 10.25 29.80
CA GLY A 573 33.50 10.99 30.93
C GLY A 573 32.20 11.79 30.73
N GLY A 574 31.50 11.66 29.60
CA GLY A 574 30.19 12.30 29.36
C GLY A 574 29.01 11.58 30.04
N GLU A 575 27.87 11.46 29.32
CA GLU A 575 26.64 10.82 29.82
C GLU A 575 26.32 9.51 29.04
N ALA A 576 26.00 8.43 29.77
CA ALA A 576 25.61 7.15 29.18
C ALA A 576 24.42 6.52 29.94
N ASN A 577 23.34 6.20 29.23
CA ASN A 577 22.12 5.65 29.81
C ASN A 577 21.72 4.36 29.10
N ALA A 578 21.58 3.27 29.86
CA ALA A 578 21.17 1.97 29.37
C ALA A 578 20.23 1.29 30.38
N SER A 579 19.18 1.98 30.80
CA SER A 579 18.25 1.48 31.80
C SER A 579 17.12 0.64 31.18
N ALA A 580 16.58 -0.31 31.93
CA ALA A 580 15.35 -1.02 31.62
C ALA A 580 14.27 -0.61 32.64
N ILE A 581 13.19 0.01 32.18
CA ILE A 581 12.20 0.66 33.05
C ILE A 581 10.79 0.27 32.62
N VAL A 582 10.01 -0.23 33.58
CA VAL A 582 8.57 -0.48 33.46
C VAL A 582 7.81 0.53 34.31
N LEU A 583 6.93 1.33 33.70
CA LEU A 583 6.06 2.32 34.38
C LEU A 583 4.59 2.05 34.05
N VAL A 584 3.73 1.87 35.06
CA VAL A 584 2.31 1.51 34.79
C VAL A 584 1.37 2.21 35.76
N LYS A 585 0.24 2.75 35.29
CA LYS A 585 -0.74 3.43 36.16
C LYS A 585 -1.57 2.48 37.03
N SER A 586 -2.40 1.62 36.46
CA SER A 586 -3.36 0.74 37.18
C SER A 586 -3.21 -0.76 36.84
N GLY A 587 -4.06 -1.63 37.44
CA GLY A 587 -4.23 -3.09 37.26
C GLY A 587 -2.97 -3.91 36.94
N LYS A 588 -2.45 -4.68 37.92
CA LYS A 588 -1.05 -5.15 37.93
C LYS A 588 -0.92 -6.60 38.40
N THR A 589 -1.69 -7.50 37.80
CA THR A 589 -1.49 -8.92 38.08
C THR A 589 -0.28 -9.40 37.28
N VAL A 590 0.79 -9.76 38.00
CA VAL A 590 1.98 -10.38 37.44
C VAL A 590 1.97 -11.85 37.83
N ASP A 591 1.74 -12.72 36.84
CA ASP A 591 1.68 -14.18 37.02
C ASP A 591 2.84 -14.82 36.24
N VAL A 592 3.79 -15.41 36.98
CA VAL A 592 5.01 -16.00 36.44
C VAL A 592 5.11 -17.45 36.92
N THR A 593 5.31 -18.39 36.00
CA THR A 593 5.49 -19.80 36.41
C THR A 593 6.93 -20.06 36.87
N GLY A 594 7.93 -19.46 36.22
CA GLY A 594 9.34 -19.48 36.63
C GLY A 594 9.69 -18.32 37.58
N ASP A 595 10.94 -17.84 37.52
CA ASP A 595 11.45 -16.77 38.37
C ASP A 595 11.03 -15.37 37.89
N PHE A 596 10.79 -14.45 38.82
CA PHE A 596 10.70 -13.00 38.61
C PHE A 596 12.03 -12.37 39.01
N ILE A 597 12.79 -11.83 38.06
CA ILE A 597 14.16 -11.36 38.27
C ILE A 597 14.30 -9.92 37.79
N LEU A 598 14.74 -9.03 38.68
CA LEU A 598 15.22 -7.70 38.34
C LEU A 598 16.72 -7.64 38.62
N THR A 599 17.49 -7.20 37.63
CA THR A 599 18.95 -7.15 37.73
C THR A 599 19.44 -5.78 37.28
N GLY A 600 20.06 -5.00 38.16
CA GLY A 600 20.69 -3.76 37.76
C GLY A 600 21.83 -4.01 36.76
N GLY A 601 22.12 -3.01 35.94
CA GLY A 601 23.08 -3.12 34.86
C GLY A 601 24.53 -2.88 35.28
N LYS A 602 25.39 -2.66 34.29
CA LYS A 602 26.83 -2.47 34.50
C LYS A 602 27.25 -1.08 34.10
N ILE A 603 27.88 -0.35 35.02
CA ILE A 603 28.50 0.94 34.71
C ILE A 603 30.02 0.78 34.76
N THR A 604 30.73 1.31 33.76
CA THR A 604 32.20 1.32 33.72
C THR A 604 32.75 2.71 33.41
N GLY A 605 33.98 2.98 33.85
CA GLY A 605 34.65 4.27 33.67
C GLY A 605 34.21 5.35 34.67
N ALA A 606 34.64 6.59 34.46
CA ALA A 606 34.28 7.73 35.30
C ALA A 606 33.76 8.85 34.40
N GLY A 607 32.61 9.45 34.75
CA GLY A 607 31.97 10.50 33.99
C GLY A 607 30.97 11.30 34.79
N THR A 608 30.23 12.20 34.13
CA THR A 608 29.32 13.13 34.80
C THR A 608 28.01 12.48 35.25
N LYS A 609 27.42 11.62 34.41
CA LYS A 609 26.19 10.86 34.73
C LYS A 609 26.16 9.51 33.99
N ALA A 610 25.75 8.45 34.67
CA ALA A 610 25.33 7.23 33.98
C ALA A 610 24.22 6.49 34.73
N THR A 611 23.34 5.86 33.95
CA THR A 611 22.28 5.01 34.47
C THR A 611 22.29 3.67 33.76
N ALA A 612 22.12 2.60 34.53
CA ALA A 612 21.95 1.24 34.05
C ALA A 612 20.97 0.53 35.00
N MET A 613 19.80 1.12 35.20
CA MET A 613 18.85 0.66 36.22
C MET A 613 17.97 -0.47 35.70
N ALA A 614 17.43 -1.28 36.61
CA ALA A 614 16.29 -2.14 36.35
C ALA A 614 15.14 -1.71 37.26
N VAL A 615 14.10 -1.10 36.71
CA VAL A 615 13.00 -0.52 37.49
C VAL A 615 11.69 -1.15 37.08
N PHE A 616 10.91 -1.55 38.08
CA PHE A 616 9.53 -1.96 37.94
C PHE A 616 8.67 -1.12 38.87
N ASP A 617 8.01 -0.09 38.33
CA ASP A 617 7.26 0.92 39.10
C ASP A 617 5.80 1.03 38.65
N PRO A 618 4.89 0.23 39.21
CA PRO A 618 3.49 0.37 38.89
C PRO A 618 2.75 1.15 40.02
N GLU A 619 1.83 2.08 39.72
CA GLU A 619 1.31 3.03 40.74
C GLU A 619 0.28 2.44 41.75
N LEU A 620 -0.74 1.69 41.33
CA LEU A 620 -1.76 1.02 42.21
C LEU A 620 -1.32 -0.34 42.81
N PRO A 621 -2.10 -1.07 43.66
CA PRO A 621 -1.61 -2.28 44.34
C PRO A 621 -0.98 -3.30 43.38
N LEU A 622 0.22 -3.77 43.72
CA LEU A 622 0.99 -4.73 42.93
C LEU A 622 0.90 -6.11 43.54
N GLU A 623 0.47 -7.09 42.75
CA GLU A 623 0.49 -8.50 43.12
C GLU A 623 1.42 -9.27 42.18
N ILE A 624 2.50 -9.81 42.73
CA ILE A 624 3.44 -10.69 42.03
C ILE A 624 3.23 -12.11 42.51
N LYS A 625 2.85 -12.99 41.58
CA LYS A 625 2.74 -14.44 41.78
C LYS A 625 3.84 -15.10 40.96
N THR A 626 4.69 -15.88 41.61
CA THR A 626 5.75 -16.65 40.96
C THR A 626 5.73 -18.10 41.43
N GLY A 627 5.86 -19.05 40.50
CA GLY A 627 6.12 -20.46 40.84
C GLY A 627 7.58 -20.71 41.24
N GLY A 628 8.50 -19.86 40.76
CA GLY A 628 9.90 -19.80 41.17
C GLY A 628 10.16 -18.70 42.21
N ASN A 629 11.32 -18.07 42.08
CA ASN A 629 11.84 -17.08 43.02
C ASN A 629 11.52 -15.64 42.59
N VAL A 630 11.52 -14.72 43.54
CA VAL A 630 11.62 -13.28 43.27
C VAL A 630 13.03 -12.83 43.61
N ALA A 631 13.82 -12.38 42.64
CA ALA A 631 15.17 -11.91 42.86
C ALA A 631 15.32 -10.45 42.39
N VAL A 632 15.73 -9.55 43.29
CA VAL A 632 16.08 -8.16 42.99
C VAL A 632 17.56 -7.99 43.30
N VAL A 633 18.39 -7.95 42.26
CA VAL A 633 19.84 -7.93 42.36
C VAL A 633 20.38 -6.64 41.78
N ALA A 634 21.15 -5.89 42.55
CA ALA A 634 21.70 -4.63 42.10
C ALA A 634 22.75 -4.80 40.99
N GLY A 635 22.98 -3.73 40.25
CA GLY A 635 24.00 -3.64 39.22
C GLY A 635 25.36 -3.19 39.76
N SER A 636 26.41 -3.43 38.99
CA SER A 636 27.78 -3.06 39.38
C SER A 636 28.09 -1.60 39.01
N THR A 637 28.68 -0.85 39.93
CA THR A 637 29.16 0.51 39.73
C THR A 637 30.63 0.66 40.14
N PRO A 638 31.40 1.54 39.49
CA PRO A 638 32.72 1.91 39.98
C PRO A 638 32.60 2.62 41.33
N SER A 639 33.48 2.29 42.28
CA SER A 639 33.43 2.77 43.68
C SER A 639 33.66 4.28 43.87
N SER A 640 33.75 5.07 42.79
CA SER A 640 34.27 6.45 42.79
C SER A 640 33.26 7.53 42.37
N SER A 641 31.95 7.27 42.32
CA SER A 641 30.98 8.33 41.99
C SER A 641 29.56 8.13 42.56
N PRO A 642 29.02 9.10 43.33
CA PRO A 642 27.68 9.03 43.92
C PRO A 642 26.54 9.34 42.93
N THR A 643 26.84 9.74 41.68
CA THR A 643 25.83 10.11 40.66
C THR A 643 25.47 8.96 39.71
N LEU A 644 26.08 7.79 39.86
CA LEU A 644 25.88 6.63 38.98
C LEU A 644 24.80 5.70 39.55
N LEU A 645 23.79 5.37 38.75
CA LEU A 645 22.62 4.60 39.20
C LEU A 645 22.54 3.27 38.44
N ALA A 646 22.96 2.19 39.09
CA ALA A 646 22.75 0.81 38.60
C ALA A 646 21.78 0.02 39.50
N THR A 647 20.90 0.72 40.20
CA THR A 647 19.93 0.15 41.14
C THR A 647 18.97 -0.80 40.43
N ALA A 648 18.62 -1.89 41.11
CA ALA A 648 17.44 -2.68 40.80
C ALA A 648 16.32 -2.32 41.78
N SER A 649 15.15 -1.95 41.30
CA SER A 649 14.05 -1.53 42.17
C SER A 649 12.68 -2.02 41.73
N ILE A 650 11.95 -2.56 42.70
CA ILE A 650 10.49 -2.65 42.66
C ILE A 650 9.98 -1.45 43.46
N LEU A 651 9.36 -0.51 42.78
CA LEU A 651 8.72 0.64 43.40
C LEU A 651 7.21 0.48 43.19
N ASN A 652 6.38 0.87 44.15
CA ASN A 652 4.93 0.83 43.93
C ASN A 652 4.28 1.94 44.76
N ALA A 653 3.33 2.69 44.20
CA ALA A 653 2.68 3.73 45.00
C ALA A 653 1.64 3.17 45.99
N GLY A 654 1.08 1.98 45.72
CA GLY A 654 0.21 1.21 46.61
C GLY A 654 0.94 0.06 47.32
N PRO A 655 0.21 -0.82 48.04
CA PRO A 655 0.79 -1.99 48.70
C PRO A 655 1.36 -3.00 47.71
N ILE A 656 2.36 -3.75 48.15
CA ILE A 656 3.01 -4.82 47.38
C ILE A 656 2.71 -6.16 48.05
N LYS A 657 2.30 -7.15 47.25
CA LYS A 657 2.05 -8.50 47.70
C LYS A 657 2.78 -9.51 46.83
N PHE A 658 3.59 -10.35 47.46
CA PHE A 658 4.28 -11.46 46.82
C PHE A 658 3.67 -12.80 47.23
N THR A 659 3.47 -13.68 46.24
CA THR A 659 3.19 -15.11 46.46
C THR A 659 4.26 -15.90 45.70
N ILE A 660 5.10 -16.63 46.43
CA ILE A 660 6.37 -17.15 45.92
C ILE A 660 6.45 -18.67 46.13
N GLY A 661 6.63 -19.40 45.02
CA GLY A 661 6.75 -20.85 45.01
C GLY A 661 8.18 -21.39 45.05
N GLY A 662 9.19 -20.52 44.90
CA GLY A 662 10.60 -20.88 44.92
C GLY A 662 11.02 -21.51 46.25
N SER A 663 11.83 -22.57 46.16
CA SER A 663 12.44 -23.28 47.29
C SER A 663 13.75 -23.95 46.84
N GLY A 664 14.52 -24.50 47.78
CA GLY A 664 15.84 -25.07 47.48
C GLY A 664 16.90 -23.98 47.30
N THR A 665 17.80 -24.12 46.32
CA THR A 665 18.88 -23.15 46.06
C THR A 665 18.58 -22.32 44.81
N PHE A 666 18.62 -21.00 44.94
CA PHE A 666 18.57 -20.07 43.81
C PHE A 666 19.95 -19.94 43.17
N THR A 667 20.00 -19.97 41.84
CA THR A 667 21.18 -19.62 41.05
C THR A 667 20.79 -18.55 40.04
N HIS A 668 21.48 -17.41 40.07
CA HIS A 668 21.18 -16.33 39.15
C HIS A 668 21.49 -16.74 37.70
N PRO A 669 20.63 -16.43 36.71
CA PRO A 669 20.83 -16.84 35.31
C PRO A 669 22.08 -16.25 34.65
N ASP A 670 22.52 -15.06 35.09
CA ASP A 670 23.82 -14.49 34.72
C ASP A 670 24.91 -15.08 35.60
N GLY A 671 25.85 -15.81 34.98
CA GLY A 671 26.95 -16.49 35.67
C GLY A 671 27.94 -15.56 36.37
N ALA A 672 28.12 -14.32 35.89
CA ALA A 672 28.98 -13.35 36.55
C ALA A 672 28.36 -12.89 37.88
N ILE A 673 27.04 -12.71 37.89
CA ILE A 673 26.29 -12.34 39.08
C ILE A 673 26.17 -13.54 40.03
N ALA A 674 25.91 -14.75 39.50
CA ALA A 674 25.88 -15.97 40.30
C ALA A 674 27.19 -16.21 41.05
N ALA A 675 28.33 -15.93 40.42
CA ALA A 675 29.65 -16.04 41.07
C ALA A 675 29.81 -15.05 42.25
N VAL A 676 29.22 -13.85 42.17
CA VAL A 676 29.29 -12.84 43.23
C VAL A 676 28.28 -13.12 44.35
N LEU A 677 27.09 -13.59 44.02
CA LEU A 677 26.10 -14.02 45.02
C LEU A 677 26.60 -15.24 45.81
N GLY A 678 27.42 -16.09 45.18
CA GLY A 678 27.95 -17.31 45.78
C GLY A 678 26.99 -18.49 45.68
N SER A 679 27.45 -19.66 46.13
CA SER A 679 26.65 -20.89 46.13
C SER A 679 25.75 -20.96 47.38
N GLY A 680 24.59 -21.60 47.26
CA GLY A 680 23.74 -21.94 48.42
C GLY A 680 22.78 -20.84 48.87
N ILE A 681 22.44 -19.89 47.99
CA ILE A 681 21.38 -18.91 48.25
C ILE A 681 20.04 -19.62 48.33
N ASP A 682 19.31 -19.45 49.43
CA ASP A 682 17.98 -20.05 49.57
C ASP A 682 17.00 -19.47 48.54
N GLY A 683 16.20 -20.35 47.95
CA GLY A 683 15.11 -19.98 47.05
C GLY A 683 13.98 -19.30 47.82
N GLY A 684 13.34 -18.30 47.20
CA GLY A 684 12.27 -17.51 47.79
C GLY A 684 12.31 -16.05 47.32
N LEU A 685 12.46 -15.11 48.25
CA LEU A 685 12.59 -13.68 47.99
C LEU A 685 14.04 -13.27 48.23
N ILE A 686 14.78 -12.93 47.19
CA ILE A 686 16.19 -12.57 47.23
C ILE A 686 16.33 -11.08 46.95
N ILE A 687 16.98 -10.34 47.85
CA ILE A 687 17.35 -8.93 47.65
C ILE A 687 18.86 -8.85 47.89
N ALA A 688 19.61 -8.47 46.86
CA ALA A 688 21.07 -8.52 46.90
C ALA A 688 21.70 -7.27 46.29
N GLY A 689 22.53 -6.58 47.06
CA GLY A 689 23.26 -5.40 46.58
C GLY A 689 24.17 -4.80 47.66
N GLY A 690 24.39 -3.49 47.55
CA GLY A 690 25.13 -2.69 48.52
C GLY A 690 24.39 -2.52 49.85
N LYS A 691 24.99 -1.74 50.76
CA LYS A 691 24.53 -1.59 52.15
C LYS A 691 23.15 -0.97 52.29
N GLY A 692 22.68 -0.24 51.29
CA GLY A 692 21.33 0.34 51.26
C GLY A 692 20.28 -0.59 50.66
N SER A 693 20.60 -1.87 50.44
CA SER A 693 19.65 -2.83 49.89
C SER A 693 18.68 -3.33 50.96
N GLY A 694 17.41 -3.49 50.60
CA GLY A 694 16.38 -3.92 51.53
C GLY A 694 14.95 -3.64 51.07
N ILE A 695 14.04 -3.81 52.01
CA ILE A 695 12.61 -3.53 51.85
C ILE A 695 12.28 -2.25 52.62
N TYR A 696 11.60 -1.30 51.98
CA TYR A 696 11.38 0.04 52.51
C TYR A 696 9.93 0.50 52.42
N ASP A 697 9.51 1.32 53.39
CA ASP A 697 8.22 2.01 53.41
C ASP A 697 8.27 3.35 52.63
N VAL A 698 7.18 4.12 52.69
CA VAL A 698 7.06 5.41 51.99
C VAL A 698 8.08 6.45 52.47
N PHE A 699 8.57 6.33 53.70
CA PHE A 699 9.50 7.24 54.36
C PHE A 699 10.96 6.74 54.34
N ASP A 700 11.26 5.71 53.54
CA ASP A 700 12.58 5.08 53.45
C ASP A 700 13.03 4.39 54.75
N ASN A 701 12.09 4.01 55.62
CA ASN A 701 12.41 3.16 56.77
C ASN A 701 12.42 1.67 56.36
N PRO A 702 13.35 0.85 56.88
CA PRO A 702 13.34 -0.59 56.65
C PRO A 702 12.06 -1.25 57.17
N VAL A 703 11.40 -2.05 56.33
CA VAL A 703 10.26 -2.89 56.71
C VAL A 703 10.79 -4.23 57.21
N THR A 704 10.60 -4.49 58.50
CA THR A 704 11.08 -5.71 59.17
C THR A 704 9.99 -6.74 59.44
N THR A 705 8.72 -6.33 59.32
CA THR A 705 7.54 -7.19 59.51
C THR A 705 6.96 -7.60 58.16
N ASN A 706 6.62 -8.89 58.03
CA ASN A 706 5.95 -9.43 56.84
C ASN A 706 4.44 -9.14 56.88
N ASP A 707 4.06 -7.89 56.66
CA ASP A 707 2.68 -7.42 56.69
C ASP A 707 2.54 -6.13 55.85
N TYR A 708 1.36 -5.52 55.84
CA TYR A 708 1.12 -4.24 55.17
C TYR A 708 2.22 -3.19 55.55
N PRO A 709 2.80 -2.45 54.58
CA PRO A 709 2.40 -2.31 53.18
C PRO A 709 3.07 -3.28 52.20
N ILE A 710 3.94 -4.19 52.66
CA ILE A 710 4.67 -5.16 51.83
C ILE A 710 4.60 -6.54 52.47
N SER A 711 3.81 -7.44 51.88
CA SER A 711 3.65 -8.81 52.36
C SER A 711 4.20 -9.83 51.36
N TYR A 712 4.76 -10.93 51.86
CA TYR A 712 5.25 -12.05 51.07
C TYR A 712 4.84 -13.39 51.69
N LYS A 713 4.36 -14.31 50.85
CA LYS A 713 3.99 -15.67 51.27
C LYS A 713 4.78 -16.69 50.46
N PHE A 714 5.50 -17.57 51.16
CA PHE A 714 6.15 -18.73 50.54
C PHE A 714 5.15 -19.90 50.50
N THR A 715 4.92 -20.47 49.31
CA THR A 715 3.98 -21.59 49.14
C THR A 715 4.65 -22.96 49.21
N ASN A 716 5.97 -23.03 48.95
CA ASN A 716 6.74 -24.29 48.93
C ASN A 716 7.96 -24.29 49.88
N GLY A 717 7.95 -23.47 50.92
CA GLY A 717 9.00 -23.45 51.96
C GLY A 717 10.27 -22.66 51.63
N GLY A 718 10.19 -21.65 50.74
CA GLY A 718 11.28 -20.71 50.49
C GLY A 718 11.54 -19.73 51.65
N ALA A 719 12.58 -18.91 51.51
CA ALA A 719 13.03 -17.94 52.51
C ALA A 719 13.20 -16.51 51.95
N LEU A 720 13.26 -15.53 52.84
CA LEU A 720 13.75 -14.19 52.52
C LEU A 720 15.28 -14.19 52.71
N THR A 721 16.02 -13.93 51.64
CA THR A 721 17.48 -13.80 51.66
C THR A 721 17.87 -12.36 51.34
N LEU A 722 18.58 -11.71 52.28
CA LEU A 722 19.06 -10.34 52.13
C LEU A 722 20.59 -10.32 52.15
N ILE A 723 21.20 -9.82 51.08
CA ILE A 723 22.65 -9.68 50.91
C ILE A 723 22.95 -8.19 50.71
N THR A 724 23.73 -7.58 51.61
CA THR A 724 23.96 -6.11 51.64
C THR A 724 25.43 -5.71 51.58
N ASP A 725 26.32 -6.68 51.44
CA ASP A 725 27.78 -6.50 51.47
C ASP A 725 28.43 -6.70 50.08
N MET A 726 27.65 -6.62 49.00
CA MET A 726 28.17 -6.70 47.64
C MET A 726 29.00 -5.44 47.31
N THR A 727 30.31 -5.55 47.49
CA THR A 727 31.25 -4.43 47.24
C THR A 727 31.32 -4.12 45.74
N GLY A 728 31.19 -2.84 45.38
CA GLY A 728 31.17 -2.40 43.97
C GLY A 728 29.81 -2.57 43.28
N TYR A 729 28.74 -2.78 44.05
CA TYR A 729 27.37 -2.85 43.57
C TYR A 729 26.53 -1.71 44.14
N ALA A 730 25.52 -1.28 43.38
CA ALA A 730 24.49 -0.35 43.82
C ALA A 730 23.52 -1.02 44.81
N ASP A 731 22.48 -0.31 45.21
CA ASP A 731 21.45 -0.86 46.10
C ASP A 731 20.36 -1.61 45.31
N ALA A 732 19.76 -2.62 45.95
CA ALA A 732 18.58 -3.34 45.50
C ALA A 732 17.41 -3.02 46.42
N LEU A 733 16.32 -2.47 45.87
CA LEU A 733 15.25 -1.85 46.65
C LEU A 733 13.89 -2.47 46.34
N VAL A 734 13.12 -2.79 47.37
CA VAL A 734 11.67 -3.03 47.26
C VAL A 734 10.96 -2.00 48.11
N LYS A 735 10.29 -1.02 47.48
CA LYS A 735 9.69 0.12 48.18
C LYS A 735 8.20 0.27 47.86
N SER A 736 7.39 0.34 48.91
CA SER A 736 5.98 0.70 48.83
C SER A 736 5.79 2.12 49.31
N ARG A 737 5.09 2.95 48.52
CA ARG A 737 4.67 4.30 48.92
C ARG A 737 3.24 4.34 49.45
N ALA A 738 2.66 3.17 49.74
CA ALA A 738 1.36 3.11 50.39
C ALA A 738 1.48 3.80 51.77
N PRO A 739 0.54 4.67 52.15
CA PRO A 739 0.52 5.21 53.50
C PRO A 739 0.53 4.05 54.49
N MET A 740 1.36 4.13 55.54
CA MET A 740 1.31 3.20 56.65
C MET A 740 -0.07 3.32 57.30
N GLY A 741 -0.99 2.44 56.88
CA GLY A 741 -2.36 2.43 57.32
C GLY A 741 -2.42 1.81 58.71
N ILE A 742 -2.98 2.56 59.65
CA ILE A 742 -3.65 1.98 60.81
C ILE A 742 -4.52 0.82 60.29
N ASP A 743 -4.28 -0.39 60.79
CA ASP A 743 -5.00 -1.61 60.45
C ASP A 743 -6.50 -1.32 60.20
N GLU A 744 -7.05 -1.72 59.04
CA GLU A 744 -8.48 -1.53 58.73
C GLU A 744 -9.38 -2.14 59.83
N SER A 745 -8.88 -3.16 60.55
CA SER A 745 -9.48 -3.71 61.76
C SER A 745 -9.54 -2.70 62.91
N LEU A 746 -8.49 -1.90 63.10
CA LEU A 746 -8.43 -0.85 64.13
C LEU A 746 -9.32 0.34 63.77
N LEU A 747 -9.37 0.74 62.50
CA LEU A 747 -10.34 1.74 62.00
C LEU A 747 -11.78 1.24 62.15
N GLY A 748 -12.04 -0.04 61.84
CA GLY A 748 -13.32 -0.70 62.11
C GLY A 748 -13.67 -0.73 63.60
N TYR A 749 -12.70 -1.00 64.48
CA TYR A 749 -12.89 -0.99 65.93
C TYR A 749 -13.13 0.42 66.48
N ILE A 750 -12.39 1.43 66.01
CA ILE A 750 -12.60 2.83 66.40
C ILE A 750 -13.99 3.29 65.96
N ASN A 751 -14.41 2.96 64.74
CA ASN A 751 -15.72 3.33 64.21
C ASN A 751 -16.85 2.56 64.93
N PHE A 752 -16.65 1.29 65.28
CA PHE A 752 -17.56 0.51 66.12
C PHE A 752 -17.66 1.09 67.54
N SER A 753 -16.55 1.51 68.14
CA SER A 753 -16.47 2.08 69.48
C SER A 753 -17.18 3.44 69.55
N ILE A 754 -16.94 4.31 68.55
CA ILE A 754 -17.61 5.61 68.42
C ILE A 754 -19.12 5.43 68.24
N ASN A 755 -19.53 4.52 67.36
CA ASN A 755 -20.95 4.25 67.14
C ASN A 755 -21.63 3.63 68.37
N THR A 756 -20.95 2.75 69.08
CA THR A 756 -21.45 2.15 70.32
C THR A 756 -21.58 3.21 71.43
N GLU A 757 -20.61 4.11 71.59
CA GLU A 757 -20.69 5.20 72.56
C GLU A 757 -21.80 6.21 72.21
N THR A 758 -22.01 6.47 70.92
CA THR A 758 -23.06 7.35 70.40
C THR A 758 -24.46 6.76 70.63
N ILE A 759 -24.63 5.46 70.39
CA ILE A 759 -25.86 4.72 70.67
C ILE A 759 -26.13 4.68 72.18
N THR A 760 -25.08 4.50 73.00
CA THR A 760 -25.22 4.45 74.47
C THR A 760 -25.55 5.83 75.06
N LYS A 761 -25.00 6.92 74.50
CA LYS A 761 -25.38 8.30 74.84
C LYS A 761 -26.81 8.63 74.39
N SER A 762 -27.22 8.18 73.20
CA SER A 762 -28.60 8.34 72.70
C SER A 762 -29.64 7.60 73.56
N ARG A 763 -29.32 6.38 74.05
CA ARG A 763 -30.19 5.63 74.98
C ARG A 763 -30.29 6.25 76.38
N ARG A 764 -29.24 6.92 76.88
CA ARG A 764 -29.33 7.73 78.11
C ARG A 764 -30.17 9.00 77.92
N GLY A 765 -30.08 9.65 76.75
CA GLY A 765 -30.90 10.82 76.43
C GLY A 765 -32.40 10.52 76.27
N ALA A 766 -32.76 9.33 75.81
CA ALA A 766 -34.17 8.91 75.66
C ALA A 766 -34.81 8.42 76.96
N ALA A 767 -34.03 7.82 77.88
CA ALA A 767 -34.52 7.43 79.20
C ALA A 767 -34.78 8.65 80.11
N ASP A 768 -34.01 9.73 79.97
CA ASP A 768 -34.18 10.96 80.77
C ASP A 768 -35.32 11.88 80.27
N GLN A 769 -35.70 11.77 78.99
CA GLN A 769 -36.78 12.59 78.41
C GLN A 769 -38.19 11.97 78.52
N GLY A 770 -38.30 10.70 78.95
CA GLY A 770 -39.58 10.02 79.18
C GLY A 770 -40.29 10.41 80.49
N ASN A 771 -39.59 11.05 81.44
CA ASN A 771 -40.14 11.36 82.77
C ASN A 771 -40.62 12.82 82.96
N PHE A 772 -40.56 13.68 81.95
CA PHE A 772 -40.82 15.13 82.11
C PHE A 772 -42.13 15.68 81.52
N LYS A 773 -43.11 14.84 81.16
CA LYS A 773 -44.47 15.32 80.79
C LYS A 773 -45.61 14.45 81.31
N ARG A 774 -45.89 14.54 82.62
CA ARG A 774 -47.25 14.59 83.18
C ARG A 774 -47.21 14.80 84.70
N ARG A 775 -47.45 16.04 85.13
CA ARG A 775 -48.20 16.41 86.35
C ARG A 775 -48.17 17.94 86.49
N THR A 776 -49.12 18.62 85.86
CA THR A 776 -49.59 19.93 86.34
C THR A 776 -51.11 19.93 86.27
N ALA A 777 -51.76 19.72 87.41
CA ALA A 777 -53.09 20.22 87.74
C ALA A 777 -53.33 19.99 89.24
N GLY A 778 -53.41 21.08 90.01
CA GLY A 778 -54.17 21.12 91.27
C GLY A 778 -53.42 21.59 92.53
N GLN A 779 -53.78 22.81 92.95
CA GLN A 779 -53.86 23.35 94.34
C GLN A 779 -52.60 24.04 94.92
N CYS A 780 -52.65 25.30 95.40
CA CYS A 780 -53.76 26.15 95.87
C CYS A 780 -53.61 27.64 95.47
N SER A 781 -54.60 28.18 94.73
CA SER A 781 -55.38 29.41 95.00
C SER A 781 -56.24 29.74 93.78
#